data_AF-A0A1S9DTM9-F1
#
_entry.id   AF-A0A1S9DTM9-F1
#
_cell.length_a   1.000
_cell.length_b   1.000
_cell.length_c   1.000
_cell.angle_alpha   90.00
_cell.angle_beta   90.00
_cell.angle_gamma   90.00
#
_symmetry.space_group_name_H-M   'P 1'
#
loop_
_entity.id
_entity.type
_entity.pdbx_description
1 polymer ?
#
loop_
_entity_poly.entity_id
_entity_poly.type
_entity_poly.pdbx_seq_one_letter_code
_entity_poly.pdbx_strand_id
1 'polypeptide(L)'
;MLLGILTLVLAGFLALAAATPVAQHMTDNLATDKLVFCHFMIGITSNRQSAADYDDDMKRAKALGIDAFALNIGVDPYTDAQLNLAYESAAKNDMKVFLSFDFNWYNTGQASAVGAKIKQYASLPAQLMVDNKVFASSFAGDGLDIPAMQSAAGTDVFFAPNFHPGVGDFNAIQGALNWMAWDNNGENKAPSPGHNVTVADGDKSYVDALKGKPYIAPASGWFFTHFGGEVSYSKNWVFPSDLLWYDRWQQILSLEPRFVEIVTWNDYGESHYIGPLASPHTDDGASKWVMDTPHTGWLEMSKPFIAAYKAGDKSVDKYITDEKLIYWYRPTPRDVNCDSTDTTMEGNPNNSSGNFFRGKPNGWETMQDAVFVVALLKSPAIVAISSGENSKTFEAQTGASAFTVPMGVGQQKFAITRDGKNIMEDTSLKDIVDTCICGIYNFNPYVGTVPAESTIDKLEQAGLAMLSQGLKVPCPTNTLGASGPRPVREGSVQVQSDLLAKLSPELRLMIWEMVLGGMRIHIVQRSDRRMSHVVCPLTNTCDICLGASPQPVKGRARTIGNLLALPTTCRQIYCESIYMLYTMNTFEFSNTWSLTYLRPTIPPSFWDAIRQVELCWAFPGHWLPSKDPVKTVYFSAGRQQWIETCKALTRMESLQSFTLQLSGSWFCEPVEKIPVFLEPLRELNLKQGWKLQLPKQPYYVKEIRNIDGDLRKRGIDCLVRAA
;
A
#
# COMPACT_ATOMS: atom_id res chain seq x y z
N MET A 1 21.06 -36.09 -70.22
CA MET A 1 20.28 -37.35 -70.31
C MET A 1 20.67 -38.16 -69.08
N LEU A 2 19.86 -38.41 -68.05
CA LEU A 2 18.41 -38.41 -67.88
C LEU A 2 17.96 -37.55 -66.68
N LEU A 3 16.68 -37.16 -66.76
CA LEU A 3 15.69 -36.63 -65.78
C LEU A 3 16.04 -36.74 -64.28
N GLY A 4 15.67 -35.84 -63.37
CA GLY A 4 14.49 -34.96 -63.32
C GLY A 4 13.44 -35.49 -62.33
N ILE A 5 13.31 -34.82 -61.17
CA ILE A 5 12.06 -34.54 -60.41
C ILE A 5 11.62 -35.47 -59.22
N LEU A 6 11.29 -34.78 -58.11
CA LEU A 6 10.34 -35.02 -56.98
C LEU A 6 10.78 -35.66 -55.62
N THR A 7 10.97 -34.75 -54.64
CA THR A 7 10.39 -34.64 -53.26
C THR A 7 10.18 -35.88 -52.38
N LEU A 8 10.83 -36.00 -51.20
CA LEU A 8 10.52 -35.37 -49.88
C LEU A 8 9.18 -35.80 -49.24
N VAL A 9 9.16 -36.94 -48.55
CA VAL A 9 8.18 -37.31 -47.49
C VAL A 9 8.85 -38.18 -46.41
N LEU A 10 8.73 -37.70 -45.16
CA LEU A 10 8.80 -38.32 -43.83
C LEU A 10 10.08 -38.94 -43.21
N ALA A 11 10.20 -38.57 -41.92
CA ALA A 11 10.75 -39.32 -40.78
C ALA A 11 12.26 -39.24 -40.50
N GLY A 12 12.66 -38.19 -39.79
CA GLY A 12 13.90 -38.16 -39.00
C GLY A 12 13.58 -38.00 -37.52
N PHE A 13 13.74 -39.08 -36.76
CA PHE A 13 13.81 -39.06 -35.29
C PHE A 13 15.24 -39.44 -34.86
N LEU A 14 15.67 -38.77 -33.78
CA LEU A 14 16.72 -39.14 -32.80
C LEU A 14 18.20 -38.82 -33.15
N ALA A 15 18.68 -37.69 -32.61
CA ALA A 15 19.78 -37.60 -31.63
C ALA A 15 20.35 -36.17 -31.59
N LEU A 16 20.04 -35.41 -30.54
CA LEU A 16 20.68 -34.12 -30.23
C LEU A 16 21.51 -34.29 -28.96
N ALA A 17 22.82 -34.40 -29.13
CA ALA A 17 23.81 -34.19 -28.08
C ALA A 17 23.97 -32.68 -27.88
N ALA A 18 23.64 -32.18 -26.69
CA ALA A 18 23.83 -30.78 -26.33
C ALA A 18 25.31 -30.53 -25.99
N ALA A 19 25.91 -29.59 -26.72
CA ALA A 19 27.22 -29.04 -26.43
C ALA A 19 27.21 -28.29 -25.09
N THR A 20 28.19 -28.58 -24.24
CA THR A 20 28.44 -27.87 -22.99
C THR A 20 29.00 -26.47 -23.27
N PRO A 21 28.41 -25.39 -22.73
CA PRO A 21 29.06 -24.09 -22.72
C PRO A 21 30.06 -24.04 -21.55
N VAL A 22 31.30 -23.71 -21.88
CA VAL A 22 32.35 -23.36 -20.93
C VAL A 22 31.90 -22.10 -20.18
N ALA A 23 31.77 -22.21 -18.86
CA ALA A 23 31.49 -21.07 -18.00
C ALA A 23 32.65 -20.07 -18.09
N GLN A 24 32.42 -18.94 -18.73
CA GLN A 24 33.25 -17.76 -18.49
C GLN A 24 33.02 -17.35 -17.04
N HIS A 25 34.08 -17.45 -16.23
CA HIS A 25 34.18 -16.75 -14.96
C HIS A 25 33.90 -15.26 -15.21
N MET A 26 32.65 -14.84 -14.99
CA MET A 26 32.41 -13.47 -14.59
C MET A 26 33.10 -13.32 -13.24
N THR A 27 34.03 -12.37 -13.19
CA THR A 27 34.64 -11.90 -11.96
C THR A 27 33.55 -11.68 -10.93
N ASP A 28 33.58 -12.45 -9.84
CA ASP A 28 32.84 -12.15 -8.62
C ASP A 28 33.08 -10.68 -8.30
N ASN A 29 32.02 -9.86 -8.43
CA ASN A 29 31.97 -8.63 -7.66
C ASN A 29 32.11 -9.07 -6.21
N LEU A 30 33.22 -8.69 -5.55
CA LEU A 30 33.43 -8.84 -4.12
C LEU A 30 32.09 -8.53 -3.42
N ALA A 31 31.39 -9.55 -2.93
CA ALA A 31 30.21 -9.34 -2.12
C ALA A 31 30.69 -8.53 -0.91
N THR A 32 30.32 -7.25 -0.89
CA THR A 32 30.77 -6.33 0.15
C THR A 32 30.24 -6.85 1.48
N ASP A 33 31.09 -6.95 2.50
CA ASP A 33 30.73 -7.36 3.87
C ASP A 33 29.78 -6.36 4.59
N LYS A 34 29.24 -5.40 3.85
CA LYS A 34 28.33 -4.35 4.30
C LYS A 34 26.89 -4.73 3.99
N LEU A 35 26.14 -5.09 5.02
CA LEU A 35 24.72 -5.44 4.89
C LEU A 35 23.83 -4.35 5.50
N VAL A 36 22.65 -4.19 4.91
CA VAL A 36 21.58 -3.33 5.43
C VAL A 36 20.37 -4.19 5.77
N PHE A 37 19.91 -4.10 7.01
CA PHE A 37 18.71 -4.75 7.50
C PHE A 37 17.60 -3.72 7.70
N CYS A 38 16.36 -4.19 7.77
CA CYS A 38 15.25 -3.37 8.23
C CYS A 38 14.38 -4.16 9.21
N HIS A 39 14.07 -3.54 10.33
CA HIS A 39 13.31 -4.16 11.39
C HIS A 39 11.83 -4.29 11.00
N PHE A 40 11.24 -5.47 11.20
CA PHE A 40 9.89 -5.77 10.73
C PHE A 40 9.06 -6.39 11.86
N MET A 41 7.97 -5.73 12.25
CA MET A 41 7.08 -6.13 13.33
C MET A 41 6.14 -7.26 12.87
N ILE A 42 6.38 -8.48 13.35
CA ILE A 42 5.45 -9.62 13.10
C ILE A 42 4.16 -9.47 13.92
N GLY A 43 4.23 -8.84 15.10
CA GLY A 43 3.10 -8.70 16.03
C GLY A 43 1.86 -7.97 15.47
N ILE A 44 1.97 -7.28 14.33
CA ILE A 44 0.85 -6.60 13.67
C ILE A 44 0.42 -7.27 12.35
N THR A 45 0.89 -8.49 12.07
CA THR A 45 0.66 -9.16 10.77
C THR A 45 -0.31 -10.33 10.82
N SER A 46 -1.07 -10.47 11.90
CA SER A 46 -2.00 -11.60 12.10
C SER A 46 -3.07 -11.74 11.00
N ASN A 47 -3.34 -10.68 10.23
CA ASN A 47 -4.28 -10.67 9.12
C ASN A 47 -3.74 -11.28 7.82
N ARG A 48 -2.43 -11.49 7.66
CA ARG A 48 -1.84 -12.06 6.44
C ARG A 48 -2.15 -13.54 6.32
N GLN A 49 -2.69 -13.94 5.17
CA GLN A 49 -3.21 -15.29 4.90
C GLN A 49 -2.29 -16.11 4.00
N SER A 50 -1.35 -15.46 3.31
CA SER A 50 -0.42 -16.14 2.40
C SER A 50 0.94 -15.46 2.33
N ALA A 51 1.96 -16.18 1.84
CA ALA A 51 3.28 -15.61 1.57
C ALA A 51 3.22 -14.44 0.57
N ALA A 52 2.24 -14.44 -0.35
CA ALA A 52 2.08 -13.36 -1.31
C ALA A 52 1.76 -12.01 -0.64
N ASP A 53 1.19 -12.01 0.56
CA ASP A 53 0.89 -10.79 1.31
C ASP A 53 2.16 -10.09 1.83
N TYR A 54 3.32 -10.76 1.76
CA TYR A 54 4.66 -10.20 2.05
C TYR A 54 5.45 -9.83 0.79
N ASP A 55 5.03 -10.26 -0.40
CA ASP A 55 5.85 -10.18 -1.60
C ASP A 55 6.22 -8.73 -1.97
N ASP A 56 5.28 -7.81 -1.82
CA ASP A 56 5.52 -6.41 -2.16
C ASP A 56 6.46 -5.72 -1.17
N ASP A 57 6.43 -6.11 0.12
CA ASP A 57 7.42 -5.67 1.11
C ASP A 57 8.82 -6.14 0.71
N MET A 58 8.96 -7.44 0.40
CA MET A 58 10.23 -8.06 0.00
C MET A 58 10.81 -7.40 -1.26
N LYS A 59 9.99 -7.20 -2.29
CA LYS A 59 10.44 -6.58 -3.55
C LYS A 59 10.88 -5.14 -3.35
N ARG A 60 10.13 -4.36 -2.57
CA ARG A 60 10.46 -2.95 -2.31
C ARG A 60 11.74 -2.82 -1.50
N ALA A 61 11.86 -3.58 -0.40
CA ALA A 61 13.05 -3.59 0.42
C ALA A 61 14.30 -3.98 -0.41
N LYS A 62 14.18 -5.04 -1.21
CA LYS A 62 15.26 -5.46 -2.11
C LYS A 62 15.65 -4.38 -3.12
N ALA A 63 14.68 -3.70 -3.72
CA ALA A 63 14.92 -2.65 -4.71
C ALA A 63 15.63 -1.42 -4.13
N LEU A 64 15.59 -1.23 -2.81
CA LEU A 64 16.36 -0.20 -2.09
C LEU A 64 17.78 -0.63 -1.76
N GLY A 65 18.06 -1.93 -1.84
CA GLY A 65 19.33 -2.51 -1.42
C GLY A 65 19.34 -3.02 0.03
N ILE A 66 18.17 -3.14 0.68
CA ILE A 66 18.03 -3.84 1.97
C ILE A 66 18.22 -5.34 1.70
N ASP A 67 19.11 -5.96 2.47
CA ASP A 67 19.52 -7.36 2.32
C ASP A 67 18.61 -8.33 3.09
N ALA A 68 18.10 -7.90 4.24
CA ALA A 68 17.24 -8.73 5.05
C ALA A 68 16.22 -7.95 5.90
N PHE A 69 15.08 -8.59 6.18
CA PHE A 69 14.23 -8.14 7.30
C PHE A 69 14.64 -8.82 8.62
N ALA A 70 14.79 -8.03 9.67
CA ALA A 70 14.89 -8.50 11.05
C ALA A 70 13.46 -8.70 11.58
N LEU A 71 12.98 -9.96 11.58
CA LEU A 71 11.61 -10.30 11.97
C LEU A 71 11.49 -10.24 13.49
N ASN A 72 10.94 -9.14 14.01
CA ASN A 72 10.68 -8.95 15.42
C ASN A 72 9.55 -9.86 15.88
N ILE A 73 9.85 -10.73 16.85
CA ILE A 73 8.90 -11.72 17.36
C ILE A 73 8.72 -11.63 18.87
N GLY A 74 7.44 -11.66 19.27
CA GLY A 74 7.01 -11.98 20.63
C GLY A 74 6.65 -13.46 20.77
N VAL A 75 5.60 -13.73 21.54
CA VAL A 75 5.10 -15.07 21.85
C VAL A 75 3.65 -15.28 21.38
N ASP A 76 3.20 -14.46 20.43
CA ASP A 76 1.84 -14.49 19.90
C ASP A 76 1.48 -15.84 19.28
N PRO A 77 0.21 -16.29 19.37
CA PRO A 77 -0.21 -17.59 18.88
C PRO A 77 -0.08 -17.76 17.35
N TYR A 78 0.00 -16.66 16.60
CA TYR A 78 0.17 -16.66 15.14
C TYR A 78 1.63 -16.49 14.70
N THR A 79 2.59 -16.31 15.62
CA THR A 79 4.00 -16.02 15.30
C THR A 79 4.58 -17.03 14.32
N ASP A 80 4.46 -18.33 14.59
CA ASP A 80 5.03 -19.38 13.74
C ASP A 80 4.37 -19.41 12.35
N ALA A 81 3.07 -19.17 12.28
CA ALA A 81 2.36 -19.10 11.01
C ALA A 81 2.89 -17.93 10.17
N GLN A 82 3.02 -16.73 10.77
CA GLN A 82 3.51 -15.55 10.07
C GLN A 82 4.99 -15.66 9.69
N LEU A 83 5.83 -16.23 10.55
CA LEU A 83 7.22 -16.54 10.22
C LEU A 83 7.30 -17.49 9.01
N ASN A 84 6.50 -18.55 8.96
CA ASN A 84 6.51 -19.47 7.82
C ASN A 84 6.16 -18.76 6.51
N LEU A 85 5.15 -17.88 6.52
CA LEU A 85 4.77 -17.08 5.34
C LEU A 85 5.86 -16.09 4.94
N ALA A 86 6.48 -15.40 5.90
CA ALA A 86 7.56 -14.44 5.67
C ALA A 86 8.81 -15.11 5.08
N TYR A 87 9.26 -16.25 5.63
CA TYR A 87 10.39 -17.02 5.10
C TYR A 87 10.10 -17.57 3.69
N GLU A 88 8.87 -18.05 3.44
CA GLU A 88 8.46 -18.51 2.11
C GLU A 88 8.50 -17.37 1.09
N SER A 89 7.95 -16.19 1.42
CA SER A 89 7.98 -15.02 0.55
C SER A 89 9.40 -14.52 0.30
N ALA A 90 10.22 -14.44 1.35
CA ALA A 90 11.62 -14.04 1.23
C ALA A 90 12.38 -14.97 0.27
N ALA A 91 12.17 -16.28 0.36
CA ALA A 91 12.79 -17.25 -0.55
C ALA A 91 12.33 -17.07 -2.00
N LYS A 92 11.04 -16.79 -2.23
CA LYS A 92 10.48 -16.54 -3.57
C LYS A 92 10.99 -15.25 -4.21
N ASN A 93 11.27 -14.23 -3.41
CA ASN A 93 11.70 -12.92 -3.88
C ASN A 93 13.22 -12.70 -3.78
N ASP A 94 13.97 -13.77 -3.45
CA ASP A 94 15.42 -13.74 -3.27
C ASP A 94 15.84 -12.62 -2.29
N MET A 95 15.10 -12.52 -1.19
CA MET A 95 15.39 -11.71 -0.01
C MET A 95 15.84 -12.62 1.13
N LYS A 96 16.57 -12.07 2.10
CA LYS A 96 16.87 -12.76 3.35
C LYS A 96 15.98 -12.27 4.48
N VAL A 97 15.87 -13.08 5.52
CA VAL A 97 15.22 -12.75 6.78
C VAL A 97 15.99 -13.40 7.92
N PHE A 98 15.85 -12.85 9.12
CA PHE A 98 16.35 -13.49 10.34
C PHE A 98 15.46 -13.15 11.53
N LEU A 99 15.56 -13.93 12.59
CA LEU A 99 14.78 -13.71 13.81
C LEU A 99 15.39 -12.60 14.68
N SER A 100 14.54 -11.68 15.14
CA SER A 100 14.84 -10.71 16.18
C SER A 100 13.90 -10.94 17.37
N PHE A 101 14.42 -11.43 18.48
CA PHE A 101 13.61 -11.78 19.65
C PHE A 101 13.31 -10.56 20.51
N ASP A 102 12.05 -10.29 20.84
CA ASP A 102 11.67 -9.19 21.73
C ASP A 102 11.64 -9.65 23.20
N PHE A 103 12.62 -9.21 24.01
CA PHE A 103 12.70 -9.54 25.43
C PHE A 103 11.74 -8.76 26.34
N ASN A 104 10.81 -7.97 25.78
CA ASN A 104 9.59 -7.61 26.50
C ASN A 104 8.62 -8.79 26.63
N TRP A 105 8.74 -9.79 25.74
CA TRP A 105 7.90 -10.99 25.71
C TRP A 105 8.68 -12.26 26.09
N TYR A 106 9.95 -12.32 25.71
CA TYR A 106 10.89 -13.35 26.17
C TYR A 106 11.55 -12.95 27.49
N ASN A 107 12.13 -13.90 28.20
CA ASN A 107 12.99 -13.63 29.36
C ASN A 107 14.33 -14.37 29.24
N THR A 108 15.36 -13.87 29.95
CA THR A 108 16.73 -14.40 29.88
C THR A 108 16.86 -15.84 30.35
N GLY A 109 15.92 -16.36 31.15
CA GLY A 109 15.84 -17.77 31.54
C GLY A 109 15.42 -18.71 30.41
N GLN A 110 15.06 -18.20 29.23
CA GLN A 110 14.56 -18.97 28.10
C GLN A 110 15.60 -19.22 26.99
N ALA A 111 16.91 -19.19 27.32
CA ALA A 111 17.99 -19.42 26.36
C ALA A 111 17.77 -20.65 25.46
N SER A 112 17.38 -21.79 26.03
CA SER A 112 17.10 -23.01 25.24
C SER A 112 15.92 -22.86 24.30
N ALA A 113 14.89 -22.09 24.66
CA ALA A 113 13.74 -21.84 23.80
C ALA A 113 14.10 -20.91 22.63
N VAL A 114 14.90 -19.87 22.90
CA VAL A 114 15.47 -19.00 21.85
C VAL A 114 16.30 -19.82 20.87
N GLY A 115 17.22 -20.65 21.38
CA GLY A 115 18.02 -21.54 20.54
C GLY A 115 17.18 -22.53 19.73
N ALA A 116 16.19 -23.17 20.35
CA ALA A 116 15.28 -24.07 19.65
C ALA A 116 14.47 -23.36 18.54
N LYS A 117 14.07 -22.10 18.76
CA LYS A 117 13.40 -21.29 17.73
C LYS A 117 14.34 -20.93 16.59
N ILE A 118 15.60 -20.58 16.86
CA ILE A 118 16.62 -20.38 15.82
C ILE A 118 16.78 -21.66 15.00
N LYS A 119 16.92 -22.83 15.65
CA LYS A 119 17.04 -24.13 14.97
C LYS A 119 15.90 -24.42 14.01
N GLN A 120 14.67 -24.04 14.38
CA GLN A 120 13.47 -24.28 13.58
C GLN A 120 13.53 -23.61 12.20
N TYR A 121 14.16 -22.44 12.10
CA TYR A 121 14.24 -21.65 10.86
C TYR A 121 15.64 -21.67 10.20
N ALA A 122 16.66 -22.13 10.92
CA ALA A 122 18.07 -22.13 10.52
C ALA A 122 18.35 -22.72 9.13
N SER A 123 17.64 -23.79 8.74
CA SER A 123 17.88 -24.48 7.46
C SER A 123 17.01 -23.97 6.31
N LEU A 124 16.17 -22.95 6.52
CA LEU A 124 15.30 -22.44 5.48
C LEU A 124 16.09 -21.60 4.45
N PRO A 125 15.75 -21.66 3.15
CA PRO A 125 16.54 -21.01 2.10
C PRO A 125 16.75 -19.50 2.25
N ALA A 126 15.78 -18.81 2.88
CA ALA A 126 15.82 -17.37 3.10
C ALA A 126 16.48 -16.95 4.42
N GLN A 127 16.88 -17.89 5.27
CA GLN A 127 17.62 -17.56 6.49
C GLN A 127 18.90 -16.81 6.13
N LEU A 128 19.10 -15.63 6.74
CA LEU A 128 20.34 -14.88 6.59
C LEU A 128 21.50 -15.67 7.24
N MET A 129 22.59 -15.82 6.49
CA MET A 129 23.84 -16.39 6.95
C MET A 129 24.94 -15.33 6.88
N VAL A 130 25.72 -15.19 7.96
CA VAL A 130 26.88 -14.29 8.05
C VAL A 130 28.05 -15.08 8.60
N ASP A 131 29.21 -14.98 7.96
CA ASP A 131 30.42 -15.75 8.33
C ASP A 131 30.17 -17.27 8.40
N ASN A 132 29.32 -17.78 7.51
CA ASN A 132 28.82 -19.18 7.48
C ASN A 132 28.02 -19.60 8.73
N LYS A 133 27.47 -18.65 9.48
CA LYS A 133 26.65 -18.88 10.69
C LYS A 133 25.24 -18.35 10.51
N VAL A 134 24.28 -18.97 11.19
CA VAL A 134 22.88 -18.53 11.21
C VAL A 134 22.80 -17.20 11.93
N PHE A 135 22.34 -16.15 11.26
CA PHE A 135 22.21 -14.84 11.88
C PHE A 135 20.92 -14.75 12.71
N ALA A 136 21.02 -14.20 13.92
CA ALA A 136 19.89 -13.89 14.78
C ALA A 136 20.22 -12.67 15.67
N SER A 137 19.19 -11.96 16.11
CA SER A 137 19.32 -10.77 16.96
C SER A 137 18.23 -10.74 18.04
N SER A 138 18.22 -9.70 18.86
CA SER A 138 17.14 -9.45 19.82
C SER A 138 17.04 -7.99 20.16
N PHE A 139 15.84 -7.54 20.55
CA PHE A 139 15.64 -6.32 21.32
C PHE A 139 15.85 -6.65 22.81
N ALA A 140 16.80 -6.00 23.47
CA ALA A 140 17.29 -6.33 24.80
C ALA A 140 17.76 -7.81 24.96
N GLY A 141 17.82 -8.30 26.20
CA GLY A 141 18.17 -9.69 26.54
C GLY A 141 19.52 -9.87 27.23
N ASP A 142 20.08 -8.83 27.86
CA ASP A 142 21.43 -8.72 28.42
C ASP A 142 21.97 -9.93 29.22
N GLY A 143 21.08 -10.69 29.86
CA GLY A 143 21.44 -11.85 30.69
C GLY A 143 21.19 -13.21 30.03
N LEU A 144 20.92 -13.28 28.73
CA LEU A 144 20.66 -14.54 28.04
C LEU A 144 21.90 -15.45 28.12
N ASP A 145 21.70 -16.71 28.53
CA ASP A 145 22.77 -17.73 28.51
C ASP A 145 23.11 -18.11 27.06
N ILE A 146 24.14 -17.46 26.51
CA ILE A 146 24.57 -17.65 25.12
C ILE A 146 25.04 -19.09 24.85
N PRO A 147 25.88 -19.73 25.69
CA PRO A 147 26.21 -21.15 25.52
C PRO A 147 24.99 -22.08 25.48
N ALA A 148 24.00 -21.89 26.36
CA ALA A 148 22.78 -22.69 26.35
C ALA A 148 21.95 -22.45 25.07
N MET A 149 21.83 -21.20 24.62
CA MET A 149 21.17 -20.85 23.37
C MET A 149 21.85 -21.52 22.17
N GLN A 150 23.19 -21.43 22.07
CA GLN A 150 23.97 -22.06 20.99
C GLN A 150 23.82 -23.59 21.02
N SER A 151 23.89 -24.21 22.20
CA SER A 151 23.70 -25.65 22.35
C SER A 151 22.30 -26.09 21.91
N ALA A 152 21.26 -25.32 22.21
CA ALA A 152 19.89 -25.63 21.81
C ALA A 152 19.64 -25.38 20.31
N ALA A 153 20.28 -24.37 19.73
CA ALA A 153 20.27 -24.11 18.29
C ALA A 153 20.89 -25.28 17.51
N GLY A 154 21.94 -25.91 18.05
CA GLY A 154 22.60 -27.07 17.43
C GLY A 154 23.27 -26.76 16.09
N THR A 155 23.55 -25.48 15.84
CA THR A 155 24.25 -24.93 14.67
C THR A 155 25.03 -23.70 15.13
N ASP A 156 26.03 -23.27 14.36
CA ASP A 156 26.75 -22.04 14.66
C ASP A 156 25.85 -20.82 14.41
N VAL A 157 25.71 -19.98 15.44
CA VAL A 157 24.89 -18.77 15.40
C VAL A 157 25.81 -17.55 15.40
N PHE A 158 25.55 -16.60 14.49
CA PHE A 158 26.01 -15.23 14.60
C PHE A 158 24.94 -14.47 15.38
N PHE A 159 25.12 -14.36 16.69
CA PHE A 159 24.16 -13.66 17.54
C PHE A 159 24.59 -12.20 17.72
N ALA A 160 23.71 -11.28 17.33
CA ALA A 160 23.94 -9.85 17.41
C ALA A 160 22.78 -9.12 18.11
N PRO A 161 22.66 -9.26 19.44
CA PRO A 161 21.55 -8.71 20.19
C PRO A 161 21.72 -7.21 20.47
N ASN A 162 20.64 -6.56 20.86
CA ASN A 162 20.64 -5.27 21.53
C ASN A 162 20.94 -5.42 23.02
N PHE A 163 22.12 -5.97 23.35
CA PHE A 163 22.63 -5.89 24.72
C PHE A 163 23.08 -4.45 25.00
N HIS A 164 22.83 -3.97 26.20
CA HIS A 164 23.22 -2.66 26.69
C HIS A 164 24.69 -2.69 27.14
N PRO A 165 25.54 -1.80 26.62
CA PRO A 165 26.91 -1.64 27.09
C PRO A 165 26.97 -1.42 28.60
N GLY A 166 27.86 -2.15 29.28
CA GLY A 166 27.99 -2.12 30.74
C GLY A 166 27.04 -3.05 31.50
N VAL A 167 26.09 -3.71 30.81
CA VAL A 167 25.16 -4.68 31.41
C VAL A 167 25.35 -6.07 30.80
N GLY A 168 25.14 -6.23 29.49
CA GLY A 168 25.26 -7.52 28.81
C GLY A 168 26.71 -8.00 28.61
N ASP A 169 26.91 -9.30 28.42
CA ASP A 169 28.24 -9.87 28.15
C ASP A 169 28.61 -9.81 26.66
N PHE A 170 29.33 -8.74 26.28
CA PHE A 170 29.82 -8.54 24.92
C PHE A 170 30.93 -9.53 24.52
N ASN A 171 31.53 -10.29 25.45
CA ASN A 171 32.51 -11.31 25.11
C ASN A 171 31.85 -12.55 24.50
N ALA A 172 30.61 -12.87 24.91
CA ALA A 172 29.87 -14.06 24.48
C ALA A 172 29.22 -13.93 23.08
N ILE A 173 28.98 -12.71 22.60
CA ILE A 173 28.24 -12.43 21.34
C ILE A 173 29.18 -12.14 20.16
N GLN A 174 28.68 -12.26 18.92
CA GLN A 174 29.47 -12.08 17.70
C GLN A 174 29.40 -10.65 17.15
N GLY A 175 28.32 -9.94 17.44
CA GLY A 175 28.16 -8.50 17.20
C GLY A 175 27.11 -7.93 18.15
N ALA A 176 26.73 -6.68 17.97
CA ALA A 176 25.62 -6.09 18.73
C ALA A 176 24.86 -5.04 17.92
N LEU A 177 23.55 -5.00 18.17
CA LEU A 177 22.63 -3.99 17.67
C LEU A 177 22.55 -2.82 18.65
N ASN A 178 22.88 -1.62 18.19
CA ASN A 178 22.47 -0.42 18.91
C ASN A 178 21.04 -0.07 18.48
N TRP A 179 20.09 -0.09 19.41
CA TRP A 179 18.70 0.31 19.16
C TRP A 179 18.50 1.83 19.22
N MET A 180 19.45 2.55 19.80
CA MET A 180 19.34 3.97 20.10
C MET A 180 19.49 4.82 18.82
N ALA A 181 18.40 4.90 18.04
CA ALA A 181 18.34 5.60 16.77
C ALA A 181 18.03 7.10 16.91
N TRP A 182 17.69 7.56 18.12
CA TRP A 182 17.34 8.96 18.41
C TRP A 182 18.02 9.45 19.69
N ASP A 183 18.28 10.76 19.74
CA ASP A 183 18.78 11.43 20.93
C ASP A 183 17.77 11.30 22.08
N ASN A 184 18.26 11.00 23.28
CA ASN A 184 17.43 10.74 24.45
C ASN A 184 18.12 11.17 25.75
N ASN A 185 17.48 10.97 26.89
CA ASN A 185 18.02 11.35 28.21
C ASN A 185 18.90 10.27 28.88
N GLY A 186 19.19 9.16 28.21
CA GLY A 186 19.86 7.97 28.76
C GLY A 186 18.92 6.93 29.37
N GLU A 187 17.61 7.21 29.43
CA GLU A 187 16.57 6.34 29.99
C GLU A 187 15.42 6.10 29.00
N ASN A 188 15.73 6.15 27.71
CA ASN A 188 14.75 5.96 26.62
C ASN A 188 13.56 6.93 26.71
N LYS A 189 13.84 8.21 27.01
CA LYS A 189 12.90 9.34 26.96
C LYS A 189 13.54 10.55 26.29
N ALA A 190 12.72 11.49 25.83
CA ALA A 190 13.20 12.71 25.22
C ALA A 190 14.27 13.40 26.10
N PRO A 191 15.28 14.06 25.51
CA PRO A 191 16.29 14.77 26.27
C PRO A 191 15.68 15.74 27.29
N SER A 192 16.32 15.86 28.45
CA SER A 192 15.91 16.76 29.52
C SER A 192 17.10 17.60 30.01
N PRO A 193 16.88 18.72 30.73
CA PRO A 193 17.98 19.56 31.19
C PRO A 193 19.01 18.76 32.00
N GLY A 194 20.25 18.72 31.52
CA GLY A 194 21.35 17.96 32.14
C GLY A 194 21.46 16.49 31.71
N HIS A 195 20.52 15.98 30.91
CA HIS A 195 20.49 14.60 30.43
C HIS A 195 20.23 14.56 28.93
N ASN A 196 21.31 14.43 28.15
CA ASN A 196 21.26 14.29 26.70
C ASN A 196 22.34 13.29 26.26
N VAL A 197 21.90 12.20 25.64
CA VAL A 197 22.73 11.14 25.07
C VAL A 197 22.41 11.11 23.59
N THR A 198 23.40 11.46 22.77
CA THR A 198 23.23 11.53 21.32
C THR A 198 23.36 10.15 20.69
N VAL A 199 22.81 9.96 19.49
CA VAL A 199 23.03 8.72 18.71
C VAL A 199 24.53 8.38 18.59
N ALA A 200 25.38 9.40 18.39
CA ALA A 200 26.83 9.23 18.30
C ALA A 200 27.48 8.77 19.62
N ASP A 201 26.97 9.20 20.78
CA ASP A 201 27.41 8.69 22.08
C ASP A 201 27.07 7.20 22.23
N GLY A 202 25.90 6.79 21.74
CA GLY A 202 25.49 5.39 21.66
C GLY A 202 26.40 4.58 20.75
N ASP A 203 26.66 5.06 19.53
CA ASP A 203 27.60 4.42 18.60
C ASP A 203 28.96 4.18 19.28
N LYS A 204 29.50 5.22 19.94
CA LYS A 204 30.76 5.13 20.67
C LYS A 204 30.71 4.07 21.77
N SER A 205 29.67 4.06 22.59
CA SER A 205 29.50 3.10 23.68
C SER A 205 29.49 1.65 23.17
N TYR A 206 28.76 1.38 22.08
CA TYR A 206 28.71 0.06 21.47
C TYR A 206 30.04 -0.34 20.83
N VAL A 207 30.68 0.55 20.07
CA VAL A 207 31.98 0.29 19.43
C VAL A 207 33.05 -0.01 20.49
N ASP A 208 33.09 0.76 21.57
CA ASP A 208 34.01 0.54 22.68
C ASP A 208 33.76 -0.82 23.38
N ALA A 209 32.48 -1.19 23.60
CA ALA A 209 32.11 -2.47 24.19
C ALA A 209 32.42 -3.68 23.29
N LEU A 210 32.28 -3.53 21.98
CA LEU A 210 32.51 -4.57 20.98
C LEU A 210 33.99 -4.89 20.75
N LYS A 211 34.91 -3.99 21.08
CA LYS A 211 36.37 -4.19 20.97
C LYS A 211 36.81 -4.74 19.60
N GLY A 212 36.22 -4.19 18.53
CA GLY A 212 36.50 -4.58 17.14
C GLY A 212 35.60 -5.69 16.58
N LYS A 213 34.65 -6.23 17.36
CA LYS A 213 33.58 -7.07 16.83
C LYS A 213 32.59 -6.25 15.98
N PRO A 214 31.89 -6.89 15.03
CA PRO A 214 30.86 -6.26 14.20
C PRO A 214 29.82 -5.45 14.97
N TYR A 215 29.61 -4.22 14.49
CA TYR A 215 28.61 -3.28 14.98
C TYR A 215 27.45 -3.15 13.98
N ILE A 216 26.20 -3.18 14.47
CA ILE A 216 25.00 -2.84 13.71
C ILE A 216 24.55 -1.43 14.12
N ALA A 217 24.75 -0.47 13.22
CA ALA A 217 24.36 0.92 13.44
C ALA A 217 22.86 1.12 13.19
N PRO A 218 22.12 1.79 14.10
CA PRO A 218 20.71 2.10 13.87
C PRO A 218 20.58 3.26 12.89
N ALA A 219 19.55 3.17 12.04
CA ALA A 219 19.07 4.29 11.25
C ALA A 219 17.56 4.43 11.47
N SER A 220 17.10 5.60 11.93
CA SER A 220 15.68 5.93 11.95
C SER A 220 15.47 7.43 11.74
N GLY A 221 14.31 7.78 11.18
CA GLY A 221 13.99 9.17 10.84
C GLY A 221 13.17 9.91 11.88
N TRP A 222 12.21 9.24 12.52
CA TRP A 222 11.24 9.88 13.39
C TRP A 222 10.79 8.96 14.50
N PHE A 223 10.35 9.47 15.65
CA PHE A 223 9.68 8.68 16.67
C PHE A 223 8.54 9.48 17.27
N PHE A 224 7.36 8.88 17.28
CA PHE A 224 6.20 9.42 17.96
C PHE A 224 5.20 8.30 18.29
N THR A 225 4.71 8.29 19.52
CA THR A 225 3.65 7.38 19.94
C THR A 225 2.62 8.09 20.82
N HIS A 226 1.36 7.67 20.75
CA HIS A 226 0.24 8.37 21.39
C HIS A 226 -0.91 7.42 21.78
N PHE A 227 -0.56 6.30 22.38
CA PHE A 227 -1.49 5.32 22.93
C PHE A 227 -2.08 5.80 24.26
N GLY A 228 -3.39 6.06 24.29
CA GLY A 228 -4.14 6.44 25.48
C GLY A 228 -4.61 5.24 26.33
N GLY A 229 -5.66 5.47 27.12
CA GLY A 229 -6.29 4.44 27.96
C GLY A 229 -7.13 3.41 27.20
N GLU A 230 -7.27 3.55 25.87
CA GLU A 230 -7.99 2.62 25.00
C GLU A 230 -7.22 1.34 24.69
N VAL A 231 -5.92 1.28 24.99
CA VAL A 231 -5.08 0.09 24.86
C VAL A 231 -4.42 -0.28 26.20
N SER A 232 -3.97 -1.52 26.34
CA SER A 232 -3.32 -2.03 27.56
C SER A 232 -1.84 -1.62 27.71
N TYR A 233 -1.25 -1.04 26.66
CA TYR A 233 0.15 -0.63 26.56
C TYR A 233 0.27 0.88 26.32
N SER A 234 -0.41 1.68 27.16
CA SER A 234 -0.42 3.14 27.02
C SER A 234 0.98 3.74 26.99
N LYS A 235 1.20 4.69 26.08
CA LYS A 235 2.51 5.23 25.69
C LYS A 235 2.31 6.62 25.07
N ASN A 236 3.05 7.65 25.50
CA ASN A 236 2.88 9.00 24.93
C ASN A 236 4.15 9.88 24.99
N TRP A 237 5.01 9.82 23.96
CA TRP A 237 6.21 10.64 23.85
C TRP A 237 6.72 10.74 22.41
N VAL A 238 7.69 11.64 22.21
CA VAL A 238 8.44 11.83 20.96
C VAL A 238 9.95 11.84 21.26
N PHE A 239 10.77 11.59 20.24
CA PHE A 239 12.21 11.91 20.29
C PHE A 239 12.55 13.02 19.29
N PRO A 240 13.62 13.81 19.54
CA PRO A 240 14.15 14.75 18.55
C PRO A 240 14.45 14.02 17.23
N SER A 241 13.83 14.50 16.15
CA SER A 241 13.80 13.76 14.87
C SER A 241 14.04 14.65 13.64
N ASP A 242 13.61 15.91 13.67
CA ASP A 242 13.83 16.98 12.66
C ASP A 242 14.58 16.57 11.36
N LEU A 243 15.89 16.81 11.25
CA LEU A 243 16.76 16.40 10.12
C LEU A 243 17.49 15.08 10.34
N LEU A 244 17.17 14.35 11.41
CA LEU A 244 17.91 13.18 11.87
C LEU A 244 18.08 12.13 10.78
N TRP A 245 17.04 11.85 9.97
CA TRP A 245 17.15 10.86 8.90
C TRP A 245 18.29 11.16 7.93
N TYR A 246 18.41 12.42 7.49
CA TYR A 246 19.45 12.86 6.56
C TYR A 246 20.82 12.86 7.24
N ASP A 247 20.92 13.49 8.42
CA ASP A 247 22.18 13.60 9.15
C ASP A 247 22.73 12.23 9.55
N ARG A 248 21.83 11.32 9.94
CA ARG A 248 22.20 9.96 10.34
C ARG A 248 22.78 9.16 9.18
N TRP A 249 22.21 9.26 7.98
CA TRP A 249 22.79 8.60 6.82
C TRP A 249 24.19 9.15 6.47
N GLN A 250 24.41 10.46 6.60
CA GLN A 250 25.75 11.06 6.44
C GLN A 250 26.74 10.52 7.49
N GLN A 251 26.31 10.40 8.74
CA GLN A 251 27.10 9.79 9.82
C GLN A 251 27.41 8.33 9.54
N ILE A 252 26.46 7.53 9.04
CA ILE A 252 26.67 6.11 8.70
C ILE A 252 27.71 5.95 7.59
N LEU A 253 27.65 6.78 6.55
CA LEU A 253 28.70 6.80 5.52
C LEU A 253 30.07 7.13 6.13
N SER A 254 30.12 8.01 7.13
CA SER A 254 31.36 8.35 7.84
C SER A 254 31.85 7.24 8.77
N LEU A 255 30.95 6.58 9.51
CA LEU A 255 31.23 5.55 10.50
C LEU A 255 31.64 4.21 9.86
N GLU A 256 31.12 3.91 8.67
CA GLU A 256 31.36 2.67 7.93
C GLU A 256 31.17 1.40 8.76
N PRO A 257 30.06 1.24 9.50
CA PRO A 257 29.79 0.00 10.22
C PRO A 257 29.77 -1.19 9.25
N ARG A 258 29.89 -2.41 9.81
CA ARG A 258 29.70 -3.64 9.02
C ARG A 258 28.23 -3.82 8.67
N PHE A 259 27.33 -3.46 9.59
CA PHE A 259 25.90 -3.60 9.39
C PHE A 259 25.16 -2.30 9.73
N VAL A 260 24.05 -2.06 9.05
CA VAL A 260 23.08 -1.01 9.38
C VAL A 260 21.74 -1.68 9.56
N GLU A 261 20.97 -1.29 10.57
CA GLU A 261 19.57 -1.69 10.71
C GLU A 261 18.67 -0.46 10.71
N ILE A 262 17.76 -0.42 9.74
CA ILE A 262 16.72 0.60 9.65
C ILE A 262 15.58 0.22 10.59
N VAL A 263 15.28 1.09 11.54
CA VAL A 263 14.23 0.94 12.54
C VAL A 263 13.12 1.93 12.16
N THR A 264 12.09 1.55 11.40
CA THR A 264 11.61 0.20 11.04
C THR A 264 10.91 0.18 9.68
N TRP A 265 10.54 -1.00 9.19
CA TRP A 265 9.69 -1.15 8.01
C TRP A 265 8.23 -0.78 8.30
N ASN A 266 7.62 -1.33 9.36
CA ASN A 266 6.17 -1.30 9.56
C ASN A 266 5.72 -1.03 11.01
N ASP A 267 6.55 -0.43 11.86
CA ASP A 267 6.07 -0.02 13.19
C ASP A 267 5.34 1.32 13.11
N TYR A 268 4.03 1.23 12.86
CA TYR A 268 3.12 2.37 12.76
C TYR A 268 2.81 3.01 14.13
N GLY A 269 2.80 2.21 15.20
CA GLY A 269 2.52 2.65 16.57
C GLY A 269 3.56 3.58 17.16
N GLU A 270 4.80 3.49 16.70
CA GLU A 270 5.90 4.36 17.11
C GLU A 270 6.35 5.33 16.00
N SER A 271 5.58 5.41 14.90
CA SER A 271 5.72 6.39 13.81
C SER A 271 7.07 6.39 13.10
N HIS A 272 7.83 5.30 13.22
CA HIS A 272 9.16 5.17 12.62
C HIS A 272 9.22 4.19 11.45
N TYR A 273 8.07 3.86 10.89
CA TYR A 273 7.96 3.07 9.66
C TYR A 273 8.50 3.86 8.45
N ILE A 274 9.14 3.15 7.52
CA ILE A 274 9.45 3.65 6.17
C ILE A 274 8.72 2.87 5.07
N GLY A 275 8.09 1.75 5.43
CA GLY A 275 7.26 0.93 4.55
C GLY A 275 5.92 1.60 4.25
N PRO A 276 5.20 1.10 3.22
CA PRO A 276 3.94 1.69 2.79
C PRO A 276 2.80 1.37 3.76
N LEU A 277 1.89 2.32 3.98
CA LEU A 277 0.65 2.14 4.74
C LEU A 277 -0.23 1.02 4.16
N ALA A 278 -0.15 0.81 2.85
CA ALA A 278 -0.85 -0.28 2.16
C ALA A 278 -0.26 -1.67 2.42
N SER A 279 0.87 -1.78 3.14
CA SER A 279 1.41 -3.08 3.57
C SER A 279 0.42 -3.75 4.54
N PRO A 280 -0.10 -4.97 4.28
CA PRO A 280 -1.16 -5.56 5.09
C PRO A 280 -0.77 -5.69 6.57
N HIS A 281 -1.57 -5.13 7.46
CA HIS A 281 -1.38 -5.21 8.92
C HIS A 281 -2.72 -5.06 9.66
N THR A 282 -2.74 -5.50 10.92
CA THR A 282 -3.81 -5.20 11.88
C THR A 282 -3.52 -3.90 12.59
N ASP A 283 -4.58 -3.17 12.92
CA ASP A 283 -4.51 -1.95 13.73
C ASP A 283 -4.20 -2.27 15.20
N ASP A 284 -3.09 -1.75 15.70
CA ASP A 284 -2.69 -1.77 17.12
C ASP A 284 -3.24 -0.55 17.90
N GLY A 285 -4.01 0.31 17.24
CA GLY A 285 -4.54 1.56 17.77
C GLY A 285 -3.89 2.80 17.15
N ALA A 286 -2.84 2.64 16.35
CA ALA A 286 -2.08 3.73 15.75
C ALA A 286 -2.78 4.44 14.60
N SER A 287 -3.82 3.83 14.02
CA SER A 287 -4.53 4.39 12.87
C SER A 287 -5.01 5.84 13.06
N LYS A 288 -5.21 6.28 14.31
CA LYS A 288 -5.58 7.65 14.70
C LYS A 288 -4.56 8.71 14.28
N TRP A 289 -3.27 8.41 14.33
CA TRP A 289 -2.19 9.31 13.92
C TRP A 289 -1.47 8.89 12.64
N VAL A 290 -1.67 7.66 12.19
CA VAL A 290 -1.10 7.08 10.95
C VAL A 290 -1.97 7.36 9.71
N MET A 291 -3.24 7.75 9.92
CA MET A 291 -4.11 8.13 8.82
C MET A 291 -3.53 9.28 7.98
N ASP A 292 -3.43 9.06 6.67
CA ASP A 292 -2.98 10.08 5.71
C ASP A 292 -1.55 10.61 6.02
N THR A 293 -0.66 9.76 6.55
CA THR A 293 0.76 10.07 6.84
C THR A 293 1.70 9.03 6.24
N PRO A 294 1.85 8.96 4.90
CA PRO A 294 2.81 8.06 4.27
C PRO A 294 4.25 8.49 4.59
N HIS A 295 5.15 7.52 4.72
CA HIS A 295 6.59 7.72 4.97
C HIS A 295 7.49 7.28 3.80
N THR A 296 6.91 6.92 2.66
CA THR A 296 7.62 6.40 1.47
C THR A 296 8.64 7.39 0.89
N GLY A 297 8.52 8.70 1.17
CA GLY A 297 9.55 9.66 0.79
C GLY A 297 10.89 9.42 1.50
N TRP A 298 10.89 8.96 2.76
CA TRP A 298 12.12 8.59 3.47
C TRP A 298 12.73 7.29 2.93
N LEU A 299 11.87 6.36 2.49
CA LEU A 299 12.28 5.17 1.77
C LEU A 299 13.02 5.57 0.49
N GLU A 300 12.45 6.45 -0.34
CA GLU A 300 13.10 6.95 -1.56
C GLU A 300 14.39 7.72 -1.27
N MET A 301 14.41 8.52 -0.20
CA MET A 301 15.61 9.25 0.22
C MET A 301 16.77 8.31 0.54
N SER A 302 16.50 7.17 1.19
CA SER A 302 17.55 6.24 1.65
C SER A 302 18.28 5.51 0.54
N LYS A 303 17.65 5.35 -0.64
CA LYS A 303 18.16 4.54 -1.75
C LYS A 303 19.59 4.88 -2.19
N PRO A 304 19.95 6.14 -2.52
CA PRO A 304 21.32 6.47 -2.88
C PRO A 304 22.31 6.35 -1.71
N PHE A 305 21.85 6.53 -0.46
CA PHE A 305 22.68 6.36 0.73
C PHE A 305 23.03 4.89 1.00
N ILE A 306 22.05 3.99 0.88
CA ILE A 306 22.27 2.55 0.98
C ILE A 306 23.27 2.10 -0.10
N ALA A 307 23.10 2.58 -1.34
CA ALA A 307 24.00 2.25 -2.43
C ALA A 307 25.44 2.75 -2.19
N ALA A 308 25.60 3.99 -1.71
CA ALA A 308 26.91 4.54 -1.33
C ALA A 308 27.55 3.79 -0.17
N TYR A 309 26.78 3.49 0.88
CA TYR A 309 27.22 2.73 2.04
C TYR A 309 27.75 1.36 1.62
N LYS A 310 26.99 0.60 0.83
CA LYS A 310 27.38 -0.74 0.40
C LYS A 310 28.65 -0.71 -0.45
N ALA A 311 28.84 0.33 -1.25
CA ALA A 311 30.04 0.52 -2.04
C ALA A 311 31.26 1.04 -1.24
N GLY A 312 31.08 1.42 0.03
CA GLY A 312 32.14 2.01 0.85
C GLY A 312 32.47 3.46 0.47
N ASP A 313 31.54 4.17 -0.18
CA ASP A 313 31.73 5.57 -0.52
C ASP A 313 31.23 6.51 0.58
N LYS A 314 31.91 7.65 0.71
CA LYS A 314 31.54 8.73 1.65
C LYS A 314 30.57 9.75 1.07
N SER A 315 30.30 9.68 -0.23
CA SER A 315 29.41 10.59 -0.94
C SER A 315 28.36 9.80 -1.72
N VAL A 316 27.16 10.35 -1.79
CA VAL A 316 26.02 9.80 -2.51
C VAL A 316 25.93 10.23 -3.97
N ASP A 317 26.76 11.18 -4.41
CA ASP A 317 26.56 11.92 -5.66
C ASP A 317 26.41 11.01 -6.89
N LYS A 318 27.29 9.99 -7.00
CA LYS A 318 27.26 9.04 -8.12
C LYS A 318 26.12 8.01 -8.05
N TYR A 319 25.41 7.94 -6.93
CA TYR A 319 24.29 7.05 -6.68
C TYR A 319 22.93 7.73 -6.86
N ILE A 320 22.91 9.05 -7.02
CA ILE A 320 21.68 9.79 -7.35
C ILE A 320 21.36 9.57 -8.82
N THR A 321 20.53 8.56 -9.11
CA THR A 321 20.07 8.24 -10.46
C THR A 321 18.83 9.01 -10.88
N ASP A 322 18.10 9.61 -9.93
CA ASP A 322 16.87 10.36 -10.17
C ASP A 322 16.91 11.62 -9.30
N GLU A 323 16.70 12.80 -9.90
CA GLU A 323 16.61 14.04 -9.12
C GLU A 323 15.26 14.10 -8.41
N LYS A 324 15.27 14.40 -7.11
CA LYS A 324 14.06 14.48 -6.28
C LYS A 324 14.20 15.54 -5.20
N LEU A 325 13.07 16.13 -4.79
CA LEU A 325 12.95 16.69 -3.44
C LEU A 325 12.20 15.68 -2.57
N ILE A 326 12.66 15.49 -1.35
CA ILE A 326 11.97 14.74 -0.31
C ILE A 326 11.65 15.75 0.78
N TYR A 327 10.41 15.80 1.25
CA TYR A 327 10.00 16.77 2.26
C TYR A 327 9.17 16.13 3.34
N TRP A 328 9.22 16.69 4.54
CA TRP A 328 8.38 16.28 5.65
C TRP A 328 8.11 17.41 6.63
N TYR A 329 7.00 17.27 7.35
CA TYR A 329 6.55 18.19 8.38
C TYR A 329 5.44 17.56 9.22
N ARG A 330 5.23 18.06 10.44
CA ARG A 330 4.04 17.73 11.23
C ARG A 330 2.80 18.39 10.62
N PRO A 331 1.64 17.72 10.67
CA PRO A 331 0.43 18.25 10.05
C PRO A 331 -0.20 19.42 10.83
N THR A 332 0.28 19.69 12.04
CA THR A 332 -0.15 20.81 12.88
C THR A 332 1.05 21.45 13.58
N PRO A 333 1.01 22.77 13.87
CA PRO A 333 1.95 23.39 14.80
C PRO A 333 1.95 22.68 16.16
N ARG A 334 3.11 22.56 16.81
CA ARG A 334 3.27 21.83 18.08
C ARG A 334 2.44 22.42 19.23
N ASP A 335 2.12 23.71 19.13
CA ASP A 335 1.40 24.46 20.16
C ASP A 335 -0.12 24.41 20.03
N VAL A 336 -0.67 23.79 18.96
CA VAL A 336 -2.12 23.50 18.86
C VAL A 336 -2.58 22.81 20.15
N ASN A 337 -3.74 23.21 20.67
CA ASN A 337 -4.31 22.66 21.90
C ASN A 337 -5.47 21.71 21.57
N CYS A 338 -5.28 20.43 21.92
CA CYS A 338 -6.25 19.36 21.72
C CYS A 338 -6.83 18.82 23.03
N ASP A 339 -6.53 19.43 24.17
CA ASP A 339 -6.85 18.91 25.51
C ASP A 339 -8.32 18.48 25.67
N SER A 340 -9.24 19.23 25.09
CA SER A 340 -10.68 18.95 25.21
C SER A 340 -11.13 17.69 24.48
N THR A 341 -10.39 17.25 23.46
CA THR A 341 -10.74 16.13 22.58
C THR A 341 -9.75 14.97 22.61
N ASP A 342 -8.56 15.17 23.18
CA ASP A 342 -7.46 14.23 23.12
C ASP A 342 -7.69 12.97 23.98
N THR A 343 -7.20 11.83 23.51
CA THR A 343 -7.40 10.52 24.13
C THR A 343 -6.51 10.29 25.35
N THR A 344 -5.39 11.00 25.45
CA THR A 344 -4.45 10.88 26.58
C THR A 344 -4.83 11.73 27.78
N MET A 345 -5.82 12.63 27.64
CA MET A 345 -6.22 13.57 28.69
C MET A 345 -7.04 12.93 29.81
N GLU A 346 -7.76 11.85 29.53
CA GLU A 346 -8.70 11.22 30.46
C GLU A 346 -8.40 9.71 30.65
N GLY A 347 -9.32 8.98 31.29
CA GLY A 347 -9.21 7.54 31.51
C GLY A 347 -8.16 7.12 32.54
N ASN A 348 -8.02 5.80 32.65
CA ASN A 348 -7.08 5.12 33.55
C ASN A 348 -6.01 4.36 32.72
N PRO A 349 -5.12 5.08 32.01
CA PRO A 349 -4.09 4.46 31.18
C PRO A 349 -3.17 3.58 32.01
N ASN A 350 -2.72 2.47 31.41
CA ASN A 350 -1.75 1.60 32.06
C ASN A 350 -0.36 2.24 31.95
N ASN A 351 0.20 2.68 33.08
CA ASN A 351 1.53 3.26 33.14
C ASN A 351 2.54 2.41 33.93
N SER A 352 2.35 1.09 33.98
CA SER A 352 3.30 0.20 34.66
C SER A 352 4.73 0.27 34.08
N SER A 353 4.86 0.63 32.80
CA SER A 353 6.12 0.82 32.10
C SER A 353 6.78 2.18 32.34
N GLY A 354 6.06 3.16 32.91
CA GLY A 354 6.52 4.55 33.03
C GLY A 354 6.57 5.31 31.69
N ASN A 355 5.97 4.75 30.63
CA ASN A 355 6.03 5.31 29.28
C ASN A 355 4.81 6.17 28.91
N PHE A 356 3.79 6.24 29.76
CA PHE A 356 2.63 7.09 29.55
C PHE A 356 2.77 8.44 30.27
N PHE A 357 2.56 9.51 29.51
CA PHE A 357 2.50 10.88 30.00
C PHE A 357 1.14 11.48 29.63
N ARG A 358 0.46 12.11 30.59
CA ARG A 358 -0.89 12.68 30.36
C ARG A 358 -0.78 14.00 29.59
N GLY A 359 -1.54 14.13 28.49
CA GLY A 359 -1.61 15.36 27.68
C GLY A 359 -0.70 15.33 26.46
N LYS A 360 -0.07 16.46 26.12
CA LYS A 360 0.89 16.51 25.01
C LYS A 360 2.00 15.46 25.19
N PRO A 361 2.50 14.85 24.10
CA PRO A 361 3.54 13.83 24.19
C PRO A 361 4.78 14.37 24.91
N ASN A 362 5.36 13.60 25.84
CA ASN A 362 6.61 14.01 26.47
C ASN A 362 7.70 14.26 25.40
N GLY A 363 8.41 15.39 25.51
CA GLY A 363 9.43 15.79 24.55
C GLY A 363 8.95 16.67 23.41
N TRP A 364 7.65 16.98 23.32
CA TRP A 364 7.08 17.79 22.23
C TRP A 364 7.78 19.15 22.04
N GLU A 365 8.35 19.73 23.09
CA GLU A 365 9.07 21.01 23.08
C GLU A 365 10.34 20.97 22.22
N THR A 366 10.92 19.78 22.06
CA THR A 366 12.13 19.56 21.26
C THR A 366 11.85 19.59 19.76
N MET A 367 10.59 19.46 19.36
CA MET A 367 10.19 19.34 17.96
C MET A 367 10.01 20.72 17.32
N GLN A 368 10.70 20.99 16.21
CA GLN A 368 10.65 22.30 15.54
C GLN A 368 9.39 22.45 14.69
N ASP A 369 8.75 23.63 14.72
CA ASP A 369 7.70 23.99 13.76
C ASP A 369 8.33 24.41 12.43
N ALA A 370 8.74 23.42 11.64
CA ALA A 370 9.40 23.61 10.36
C ALA A 370 8.95 22.63 9.27
N VAL A 371 9.18 23.02 8.02
CA VAL A 371 9.17 22.15 6.85
C VAL A 371 10.61 21.81 6.49
N PHE A 372 10.91 20.52 6.47
CA PHE A 372 12.22 19.98 6.15
C PHE A 372 12.22 19.48 4.71
N VAL A 373 13.31 19.73 3.98
CA VAL A 373 13.46 19.31 2.58
C VAL A 373 14.88 18.81 2.34
N VAL A 374 15.00 17.63 1.74
CA VAL A 374 16.26 17.11 1.18
C VAL A 374 16.16 17.12 -0.33
N ALA A 375 17.10 17.79 -0.99
CA ALA A 375 17.27 17.74 -2.42
C ALA A 375 18.31 16.69 -2.78
N LEU A 376 17.96 15.78 -3.70
CA LEU A 376 18.87 14.86 -4.36
C LEU A 376 19.07 15.34 -5.79
N LEU A 377 20.25 15.90 -6.11
CA LEU A 377 20.52 16.57 -7.37
C LEU A 377 21.70 15.97 -8.12
N LYS A 378 21.60 15.93 -9.45
CA LYS A 378 22.68 15.53 -10.37
C LYS A 378 23.50 16.71 -10.86
N SER A 379 22.96 17.92 -10.72
CA SER A 379 23.63 19.18 -11.07
C SER A 379 23.06 20.31 -10.22
N PRO A 380 23.80 21.41 -10.00
CA PRO A 380 23.34 22.50 -9.16
C PRO A 380 21.99 23.08 -9.62
N ALA A 381 21.17 23.52 -8.68
CA ALA A 381 19.86 24.11 -8.94
C ALA A 381 19.41 25.02 -7.80
N ILE A 382 18.37 25.82 -8.05
CA ILE A 382 17.68 26.59 -7.02
C ILE A 382 16.47 25.78 -6.53
N VAL A 383 16.43 25.52 -5.22
CA VAL A 383 15.30 24.88 -4.54
C VAL A 383 14.41 25.98 -3.95
N ALA A 384 13.16 26.04 -4.38
CA ALA A 384 12.15 26.96 -3.87
C ALA A 384 11.14 26.21 -3.00
N ILE A 385 10.90 26.71 -1.80
CA ILE A 385 10.03 26.09 -0.79
C ILE A 385 9.09 27.15 -0.26
N SER A 386 7.79 26.86 -0.27
CA SER A 386 6.76 27.69 0.36
C SER A 386 5.96 26.86 1.36
N SER A 387 5.64 27.43 2.52
CA SER A 387 4.78 26.84 3.54
C SER A 387 3.84 27.90 4.08
N GLY A 388 2.55 27.81 3.73
CA GLY A 388 1.61 28.89 4.01
C GLY A 388 2.08 30.21 3.40
N GLU A 389 2.23 31.23 4.25
CA GLU A 389 2.74 32.55 3.85
C GLU A 389 4.27 32.63 3.78
N ASN A 390 4.99 31.64 4.31
CA ASN A 390 6.45 31.62 4.27
C ASN A 390 6.93 31.16 2.88
N SER A 391 7.97 31.80 2.36
CA SER A 391 8.65 31.37 1.13
C SER A 391 10.16 31.62 1.23
N LYS A 392 10.96 30.64 0.81
CA LYS A 392 12.42 30.72 0.76
C LYS A 392 12.97 30.02 -0.48
N THR A 393 14.10 30.51 -0.97
CA THR A 393 14.88 29.89 -2.05
C THR A 393 16.30 29.59 -1.57
N PHE A 394 16.86 28.49 -2.05
CA PHE A 394 18.18 28.01 -1.67
C PHE A 394 18.95 27.59 -2.93
N GLU A 395 20.24 27.91 -2.98
CA GLU A 395 21.14 27.30 -3.95
C GLU A 395 21.59 25.93 -3.43
N ALA A 396 21.34 24.88 -4.20
CA ALA A 396 21.71 23.51 -3.89
C ALA A 396 22.76 23.03 -4.90
N GLN A 397 23.83 22.41 -4.39
CA GLN A 397 24.87 21.83 -5.24
C GLN A 397 24.48 20.43 -5.74
N THR A 398 25.34 19.83 -6.56
CA THR A 398 25.20 18.41 -6.89
C THR A 398 25.31 17.57 -5.62
N GLY A 399 24.57 16.47 -5.54
CA GLY A 399 24.55 15.61 -4.37
C GLY A 399 23.27 15.73 -3.55
N ALA A 400 23.36 15.35 -2.28
CA ALA A 400 22.28 15.53 -1.32
C ALA A 400 22.49 16.81 -0.50
N SER A 401 21.42 17.56 -0.24
CA SER A 401 21.47 18.78 0.61
C SER A 401 20.15 18.95 1.35
N ALA A 402 20.22 19.32 2.63
CA ALA A 402 19.06 19.54 3.49
C ALA A 402 18.78 21.04 3.70
N PHE A 403 17.49 21.39 3.76
CA PHE A 403 16.98 22.75 3.96
C PHE A 403 15.83 22.74 4.96
N THR A 404 15.63 23.88 5.62
CA THR A 404 14.56 24.08 6.60
C THR A 404 13.89 25.43 6.37
N VAL A 405 12.56 25.44 6.35
CA VAL A 405 11.73 26.65 6.24
C VAL A 405 10.76 26.70 7.43
N PRO A 406 10.50 27.88 8.02
CA PRO A 406 9.49 28.00 9.06
C PRO A 406 8.14 27.42 8.62
N MET A 407 7.51 26.66 9.50
CA MET A 407 6.17 26.13 9.28
C MET A 407 5.17 27.27 9.16
N GLY A 408 4.25 27.13 8.20
CA GLY A 408 3.11 28.04 8.02
C GLY A 408 1.87 27.23 7.67
N VAL A 409 0.75 27.57 8.31
CA VAL A 409 -0.57 26.98 8.08
C VAL A 409 -0.99 27.20 6.62
N GLY A 410 -1.60 26.18 6.02
CA GLY A 410 -1.99 26.11 4.61
C GLY A 410 -1.11 25.17 3.81
N GLN A 411 -0.97 25.44 2.51
CA GLN A 411 -0.28 24.57 1.55
C GLN A 411 1.24 24.64 1.63
N GLN A 412 1.88 23.50 1.35
CA GLN A 412 3.32 23.38 1.17
C GLN A 412 3.63 23.13 -0.30
N LYS A 413 4.48 23.97 -0.89
CA LYS A 413 4.84 23.94 -2.32
C LYS A 413 6.34 23.87 -2.48
N PHE A 414 6.78 23.11 -3.48
CA PHE A 414 8.18 22.79 -3.68
C PHE A 414 8.51 22.85 -5.17
N ALA A 415 9.64 23.46 -5.52
CA ALA A 415 10.10 23.49 -6.90
C ALA A 415 11.63 23.45 -7.00
N ILE A 416 12.14 22.86 -8.08
CA ILE A 416 13.53 22.96 -8.52
C ILE A 416 13.55 23.80 -9.79
N THR A 417 14.38 24.83 -9.81
CA THR A 417 14.63 25.66 -11.00
C THR A 417 16.10 25.67 -11.37
N ARG A 418 16.40 25.67 -12.67
CA ARG A 418 17.75 25.70 -13.23
C ARG A 418 17.76 26.60 -14.45
N ASP A 419 18.68 27.55 -14.52
CA ASP A 419 18.76 28.56 -15.59
C ASP A 419 17.44 29.31 -15.85
N GLY A 420 16.72 29.63 -14.77
CA GLY A 420 15.40 30.29 -14.83
C GLY A 420 14.25 29.41 -15.36
N LYS A 421 14.49 28.11 -15.58
CA LYS A 421 13.47 27.14 -16.00
C LYS A 421 13.05 26.26 -14.84
N ASN A 422 11.75 25.99 -14.73
CA ASN A 422 11.21 25.02 -13.80
C ASN A 422 11.52 23.59 -14.28
N ILE A 423 12.21 22.82 -13.44
CA ILE A 423 12.59 21.43 -13.71
C ILE A 423 11.53 20.47 -13.17
N MET A 424 11.08 20.72 -11.94
CA MET A 424 9.99 19.99 -11.30
C MET A 424 9.37 20.83 -10.20
N GLU A 425 8.06 20.68 -10.02
CA GLU A 425 7.31 21.28 -8.94
C GLU A 425 6.18 20.36 -8.51
N ASP A 426 5.84 20.41 -7.22
CA ASP A 426 4.61 19.81 -6.71
C ASP A 426 4.11 20.56 -5.47
N THR A 427 2.84 20.31 -5.15
CA THR A 427 2.19 20.78 -3.93
C THR A 427 1.89 19.56 -3.08
N SER A 428 2.17 19.66 -1.78
CA SER A 428 1.86 18.57 -0.87
C SER A 428 0.37 18.24 -0.83
N LEU A 429 0.04 16.97 -0.61
CA LEU A 429 -1.35 16.50 -0.50
C LEU A 429 -1.96 16.73 0.89
N LYS A 430 -1.15 17.10 1.89
CA LYS A 430 -1.61 17.33 3.27
C LYS A 430 -1.28 18.75 3.69
N ASP A 431 -2.29 19.61 3.81
CA ASP A 431 -2.07 20.96 4.32
C ASP A 431 -1.70 20.91 5.81
N ILE A 432 -0.90 21.89 6.24
CA ILE A 432 -0.68 22.15 7.67
C ILE A 432 -1.90 22.92 8.18
N VAL A 433 -2.53 22.44 9.24
CA VAL A 433 -3.72 23.06 9.84
C VAL A 433 -3.47 23.44 11.30
N ASP A 434 -4.22 24.40 11.80
CA ASP A 434 -4.22 24.84 13.20
C ASP A 434 -5.33 24.18 14.04
N THR A 435 -5.82 23.03 13.58
CA THR A 435 -6.89 22.25 14.23
C THR A 435 -6.46 20.83 14.53
N CYS A 436 -7.06 20.23 15.55
CA CYS A 436 -6.73 18.87 15.99
C CYS A 436 -7.27 17.82 15.01
N ILE A 437 -6.40 17.31 14.13
CA ILE A 437 -6.72 16.19 13.25
C ILE A 437 -7.09 14.99 14.11
N CYS A 438 -8.28 14.43 13.89
CA CYS A 438 -8.86 13.35 14.68
C CYS A 438 -8.97 13.67 16.18
N GLY A 439 -8.91 14.95 16.56
CA GLY A 439 -9.06 15.43 17.93
C GLY A 439 -7.87 15.14 18.85
N ILE A 440 -6.71 14.76 18.31
CA ILE A 440 -5.54 14.35 19.08
C ILE A 440 -4.30 15.19 18.77
N TYR A 441 -3.33 15.14 19.68
CA TYR A 441 -1.98 15.65 19.47
C TYR A 441 -1.21 14.74 18.49
N ASN A 442 -1.27 15.04 17.19
CA ASN A 442 -0.58 14.25 16.18
C ASN A 442 0.81 14.82 15.82
N PHE A 443 1.86 14.13 16.26
CA PHE A 443 3.26 14.44 15.93
C PHE A 443 3.86 13.50 14.88
N ASN A 444 3.06 12.63 14.27
CA ASN A 444 3.46 11.81 13.13
C ASN A 444 3.57 12.69 11.88
N PRO A 445 4.71 12.73 11.18
CA PRO A 445 4.88 13.65 10.08
C PRO A 445 4.23 13.12 8.81
N TYR A 446 3.89 14.03 7.92
CA TYR A 446 3.64 13.69 6.53
C TYR A 446 4.95 13.75 5.77
N VAL A 447 5.28 12.72 5.00
CA VAL A 447 6.49 12.66 4.17
C VAL A 447 6.09 12.50 2.70
N GLY A 448 6.63 13.34 1.84
CA GLY A 448 6.33 13.31 0.41
C GLY A 448 7.56 13.52 -0.47
N THR A 449 7.36 13.40 -1.78
CA THR A 449 8.39 13.61 -2.79
C THR A 449 7.96 14.58 -3.87
N VAL A 450 8.93 15.19 -4.55
CA VAL A 450 8.77 15.90 -5.82
C VAL A 450 9.67 15.24 -6.84
N PRO A 451 9.13 14.72 -7.96
CA PRO A 451 7.70 14.62 -8.26
C PRO A 451 6.96 13.71 -7.26
N ALA A 452 5.66 13.97 -7.04
CA ALA A 452 4.84 13.11 -6.20
C ALA A 452 4.73 11.69 -6.77
N GLU A 453 4.58 10.71 -5.88
CA GLU A 453 4.33 9.32 -6.26
C GLU A 453 3.07 9.18 -7.12
N SER A 454 3.07 8.22 -8.04
CA SER A 454 1.95 8.00 -8.97
C SER A 454 0.69 7.46 -8.28
N THR A 455 0.84 6.92 -7.08
CA THR A 455 -0.22 6.31 -6.26
C THR A 455 -0.24 6.97 -4.91
N ILE A 456 -1.43 7.14 -4.34
CA ILE A 456 -1.59 7.64 -2.97
C ILE A 456 -1.59 6.42 -2.05
N ASP A 457 -0.60 6.35 -1.18
CA ASP A 457 -0.47 5.31 -0.16
C ASP A 457 -1.49 5.53 0.97
N LYS A 458 -2.11 4.44 1.44
CA LYS A 458 -3.32 4.46 2.27
C LYS A 458 -3.37 3.25 3.17
N LEU A 459 -3.94 3.42 4.37
CA LEU A 459 -4.24 2.30 5.26
C LEU A 459 -5.32 1.41 4.64
N GLU A 460 -5.11 0.09 4.71
CA GLU A 460 -6.12 -0.90 4.38
C GLU A 460 -7.18 -1.04 5.48
N GLN A 461 -8.32 -1.65 5.16
CA GLN A 461 -9.44 -1.79 6.10
C GLN A 461 -9.06 -2.44 7.45
N ALA A 462 -8.14 -3.40 7.45
CA ALA A 462 -7.67 -4.07 8.66
C ALA A 462 -6.83 -3.14 9.56
N GLY A 463 -6.09 -2.21 8.95
CA GLY A 463 -5.34 -1.15 9.64
C GLY A 463 -6.23 0.00 10.13
N LEU A 464 -7.56 -0.07 9.95
CA LEU A 464 -8.53 0.91 10.44
C LEU A 464 -9.42 0.38 11.56
N ALA A 465 -9.18 -0.86 12.03
CA ALA A 465 -10.11 -1.58 12.91
C ALA A 465 -10.31 -0.89 14.28
N MET A 466 -9.34 -0.12 14.75
CA MET A 466 -9.37 0.61 16.02
C MET A 466 -9.47 2.13 15.85
N LEU A 467 -9.69 2.64 14.63
CA LEU A 467 -9.66 4.07 14.34
C LEU A 467 -10.57 4.90 15.24
N SER A 468 -11.80 4.44 15.47
CA SER A 468 -12.76 5.17 16.31
C SER A 468 -12.65 4.89 17.81
N GLN A 469 -11.77 3.97 18.23
CA GLN A 469 -11.68 3.59 19.64
C GLN A 469 -10.98 4.69 20.44
N GLY A 470 -11.56 5.13 21.55
CA GLY A 470 -11.01 6.20 22.39
C GLY A 470 -11.18 7.61 21.83
N LEU A 471 -11.30 7.80 20.51
CA LEU A 471 -11.49 9.12 19.91
C LEU A 471 -12.80 9.78 20.36
N LYS A 472 -12.70 11.07 20.72
CA LYS A 472 -13.85 11.91 21.08
C LYS A 472 -14.48 12.63 19.89
N VAL A 473 -13.80 12.65 18.75
CA VAL A 473 -14.27 13.25 17.50
C VAL A 473 -14.07 12.29 16.33
N PRO A 474 -14.88 12.39 15.26
CA PRO A 474 -14.68 11.58 14.06
C PRO A 474 -13.31 11.85 13.41
N CYS A 475 -12.65 10.79 12.96
CA CYS A 475 -11.41 10.86 12.19
C CYS A 475 -11.72 10.62 10.70
N PRO A 476 -11.49 11.59 9.82
CA PRO A 476 -11.62 11.39 8.38
C PRO A 476 -10.69 10.28 7.88
N THR A 477 -11.14 9.49 6.90
CA THR A 477 -10.37 8.35 6.39
C THR A 477 -9.88 8.60 4.97
N ASN A 478 -8.60 8.30 4.73
CA ASN A 478 -7.99 8.25 3.40
C ASN A 478 -8.26 9.49 2.54
N THR A 479 -8.14 10.68 3.15
CA THR A 479 -8.52 11.97 2.60
C THR A 479 -7.47 12.57 1.66
N LEU A 480 -6.26 12.02 1.61
CA LEU A 480 -5.24 12.46 0.65
C LEU A 480 -5.79 12.36 -0.78
N GLY A 481 -5.77 13.50 -1.47
CA GLY A 481 -6.31 13.64 -2.83
C GLY A 481 -7.85 13.62 -2.91
N ALA A 482 -8.57 13.57 -1.79
CA ALA A 482 -10.04 13.58 -1.73
C ALA A 482 -10.65 14.98 -1.66
N SER A 483 -9.87 16.01 -1.29
CA SER A 483 -10.19 17.40 -1.61
C SER A 483 -10.20 17.53 -3.14
N GLY A 484 -11.38 17.36 -3.71
CA GLY A 484 -11.60 17.40 -5.16
C GLY A 484 -11.20 18.74 -5.76
N PRO A 485 -11.28 18.81 -7.09
CA PRO A 485 -10.12 18.53 -7.93
C PRO A 485 -8.86 19.24 -7.39
N ARG A 486 -7.66 18.68 -7.64
CA ARG A 486 -6.43 19.51 -7.70
C ARG A 486 -6.83 20.88 -8.26
N PRO A 487 -6.31 22.03 -7.77
CA PRO A 487 -6.30 23.20 -8.62
C PRO A 487 -5.80 22.64 -9.94
N VAL A 488 -6.64 22.70 -10.96
CA VAL A 488 -6.21 22.38 -12.31
C VAL A 488 -4.89 23.11 -12.33
N ARG A 489 -3.77 22.38 -12.51
CA ARG A 489 -2.53 23.05 -12.86
C ARG A 489 -3.00 24.13 -13.83
N GLU A 490 -2.57 25.37 -13.72
CA GLU A 490 -2.51 26.16 -14.94
C GLU A 490 -1.49 25.46 -15.87
N GLY A 491 -1.75 24.19 -16.23
CA GLY A 491 -1.34 23.59 -17.45
C GLY A 491 -2.07 24.45 -18.43
N SER A 492 -1.31 25.42 -18.95
CA SER A 492 -1.58 26.22 -20.12
C SER A 492 -2.95 25.88 -20.67
N VAL A 493 -3.96 26.73 -20.39
CA VAL A 493 -5.20 26.72 -21.16
C VAL A 493 -4.78 26.49 -22.60
N GLN A 494 -5.40 25.51 -23.26
CA GLN A 494 -5.13 25.21 -24.66
C GLN A 494 -5.62 26.41 -25.51
N VAL A 495 -4.88 27.52 -25.46
CA VAL A 495 -5.22 28.82 -26.04
C VAL A 495 -5.34 28.75 -27.56
N GLN A 496 -4.77 27.71 -28.18
CA GLN A 496 -4.96 27.40 -29.60
C GLN A 496 -6.34 26.83 -29.94
N SER A 497 -7.12 26.39 -28.94
CA SER A 497 -8.45 25.85 -29.13
C SER A 497 -9.48 26.87 -28.69
N ASP A 498 -10.19 27.47 -29.66
CA ASP A 498 -11.30 28.39 -29.37
C ASP A 498 -12.36 27.76 -28.45
N LEU A 499 -12.58 26.44 -28.56
CA LEU A 499 -13.48 25.68 -27.70
C LEU A 499 -13.03 25.70 -26.23
N LEU A 500 -11.71 25.61 -25.96
CA LEU A 500 -11.16 25.57 -24.60
C LEU A 500 -10.82 26.96 -24.06
N ALA A 501 -10.52 27.91 -24.95
CA ALA A 501 -10.09 29.26 -24.61
C ALA A 501 -11.25 30.26 -24.46
N LYS A 502 -12.35 30.11 -25.23
CA LYS A 502 -13.44 31.10 -25.26
C LYS A 502 -14.70 30.68 -24.52
N LEU A 503 -15.01 29.39 -24.44
CA LEU A 503 -16.18 28.90 -23.70
C LEU A 503 -15.84 28.76 -22.22
N SER A 504 -16.78 29.12 -21.34
CA SER A 504 -16.60 28.90 -19.90
C SER A 504 -16.61 27.40 -19.56
N PRO A 505 -15.98 26.98 -18.45
CA PRO A 505 -15.99 25.58 -18.01
C PRO A 505 -17.40 24.96 -17.96
N GLU A 506 -18.41 25.72 -17.52
CA GLU A 506 -19.80 25.26 -17.42
C GLU A 506 -20.38 24.90 -18.79
N LEU A 507 -20.17 25.76 -19.79
CA LEU A 507 -20.63 25.48 -21.16
C LEU A 507 -19.88 24.28 -21.76
N ARG A 508 -18.59 24.12 -21.45
CA ARG A 508 -17.83 22.94 -21.89
C ARG A 508 -18.35 21.67 -21.23
N LEU A 509 -18.64 21.69 -19.94
CA LEU A 509 -19.24 20.56 -19.24
C LEU A 509 -20.61 20.18 -19.84
N MET A 510 -21.44 21.17 -20.20
CA MET A 510 -22.70 20.90 -20.92
C MET A 510 -22.45 20.24 -22.29
N ILE A 511 -21.42 20.68 -23.02
CA ILE A 511 -21.04 20.06 -24.30
C ILE A 511 -20.55 18.63 -24.07
N TRP A 512 -19.69 18.39 -23.09
CA TRP A 512 -19.20 17.06 -22.74
C TRP A 512 -20.33 16.13 -22.32
N GLU A 513 -21.30 16.63 -21.55
CA GLU A 513 -22.51 15.90 -21.19
C GLU A 513 -23.34 15.53 -22.42
N MET A 514 -23.53 16.45 -23.38
CA MET A 514 -24.26 16.16 -24.62
C MET A 514 -23.55 15.12 -25.50
N VAL A 515 -22.22 15.04 -25.44
CA VAL A 515 -21.42 14.12 -26.26
C VAL A 515 -21.24 12.75 -25.59
N LEU A 516 -21.02 12.72 -24.28
CA LEU A 516 -20.63 11.53 -23.53
C LEU A 516 -21.71 11.03 -22.55
N GLY A 517 -22.82 11.73 -22.37
CA GLY A 517 -23.90 11.33 -21.47
C GLY A 517 -25.09 10.69 -22.18
N GLY A 518 -25.90 9.97 -21.40
CA GLY A 518 -27.20 9.43 -21.85
C GLY A 518 -27.11 8.22 -22.79
N MET A 519 -25.92 7.63 -22.97
CA MET A 519 -25.75 6.44 -23.78
C MET A 519 -26.03 5.17 -22.98
N ARG A 520 -26.52 4.14 -23.68
CA ARG A 520 -26.50 2.76 -23.21
C ARG A 520 -25.34 2.03 -23.87
N ILE A 521 -24.39 1.55 -23.07
CA ILE A 521 -23.13 0.99 -23.52
C ILE A 521 -23.15 -0.52 -23.25
N HIS A 522 -23.17 -1.32 -24.31
CA HIS A 522 -23.06 -2.77 -24.24
C HIS A 522 -21.60 -3.17 -24.03
N ILE A 523 -21.31 -3.87 -22.94
CA ILE A 523 -19.97 -4.39 -22.64
C ILE A 523 -19.87 -5.82 -23.18
N VAL A 524 -19.07 -5.98 -24.23
CA VAL A 524 -18.95 -7.22 -25.01
C VAL A 524 -17.54 -7.79 -24.96
N GLN A 525 -17.42 -9.10 -25.16
CA GLN A 525 -16.13 -9.75 -25.35
C GLN A 525 -15.88 -9.99 -26.84
N ARG A 526 -14.73 -9.55 -27.35
CA ARG A 526 -14.28 -9.80 -28.72
C ARG A 526 -13.81 -11.24 -28.89
N SER A 527 -13.70 -11.69 -30.15
CA SER A 527 -13.23 -13.04 -30.49
C SER A 527 -11.79 -13.33 -30.04
N ASP A 528 -10.98 -12.29 -29.80
CA ASP A 528 -9.62 -12.38 -29.24
C ASP A 528 -9.61 -12.40 -27.69
N ARG A 529 -10.77 -12.62 -27.07
CA ARG A 529 -11.00 -12.62 -25.62
C ARG A 529 -10.80 -11.27 -24.92
N ARG A 530 -10.58 -10.17 -25.65
CA ARG A 530 -10.50 -8.83 -25.07
C ARG A 530 -11.89 -8.23 -24.84
N MET A 531 -12.01 -7.44 -23.79
CA MET A 531 -13.21 -6.64 -23.54
C MET A 531 -13.30 -5.49 -24.56
N SER A 532 -14.52 -5.14 -24.94
CA SER A 532 -14.84 -4.05 -25.86
C SER A 532 -16.24 -3.54 -25.55
N HIS A 533 -16.64 -2.47 -26.22
CA HIS A 533 -17.98 -1.92 -26.09
C HIS A 533 -18.69 -1.74 -27.44
N VAL A 534 -20.01 -1.64 -27.38
CA VAL A 534 -20.88 -1.19 -28.48
C VAL A 534 -21.87 -0.18 -27.90
N VAL A 535 -21.96 1.02 -28.49
CA VAL A 535 -22.97 2.00 -28.09
C VAL A 535 -24.31 1.60 -28.70
N CYS A 536 -25.33 1.43 -27.87
CA CYS A 536 -26.66 1.03 -28.29
C CYS A 536 -27.31 2.15 -29.13
N PRO A 537 -27.85 1.86 -30.33
CA PRO A 537 -28.61 2.85 -31.09
C PRO A 537 -29.99 3.15 -30.48
N LEU A 538 -30.39 2.43 -29.42
CA LEU A 538 -31.71 2.52 -28.76
C LEU A 538 -32.90 2.30 -29.72
N THR A 539 -32.66 1.62 -30.83
CA THR A 539 -33.67 1.21 -31.81
C THR A 539 -33.92 -0.29 -31.73
N ASN A 540 -35.06 -0.76 -32.25
CA ASN A 540 -35.41 -2.18 -32.38
C ASN A 540 -34.51 -2.97 -33.36
N THR A 541 -33.38 -2.39 -33.77
CA THR A 541 -32.41 -2.98 -34.71
C THR A 541 -31.07 -3.30 -34.04
N CYS A 542 -30.96 -3.18 -32.71
CA CYS A 542 -29.74 -3.54 -32.00
C CYS A 542 -29.68 -5.07 -31.79
N ASP A 543 -28.76 -5.74 -32.51
CA ASP A 543 -28.60 -7.20 -32.46
C ASP A 543 -28.32 -7.75 -31.05
N ILE A 544 -27.62 -6.95 -30.21
CA ILE A 544 -27.32 -7.30 -28.82
C ILE A 544 -28.60 -7.28 -27.98
N CYS A 545 -29.42 -6.23 -28.14
CA CYS A 545 -30.72 -6.13 -27.45
C CYS A 545 -31.73 -7.20 -27.88
N LEU A 546 -31.63 -7.65 -29.14
CA LEU A 546 -32.48 -8.71 -29.70
C LEU A 546 -32.00 -10.13 -29.33
N GLY A 547 -30.86 -10.27 -28.65
CA GLY A 547 -30.31 -11.56 -28.23
C GLY A 547 -29.80 -12.43 -29.39
N ALA A 548 -29.54 -11.85 -30.57
CA ALA A 548 -29.16 -12.59 -31.77
C ALA A 548 -27.68 -13.05 -31.77
N SER A 549 -26.80 -12.36 -31.03
CA SER A 549 -25.40 -12.78 -30.81
C SER A 549 -24.72 -11.88 -29.76
N PRO A 550 -23.97 -12.42 -28.78
CA PRO A 550 -23.11 -11.65 -27.88
C PRO A 550 -21.86 -11.10 -28.59
N GLN A 551 -21.65 -11.45 -29.86
CA GLN A 551 -20.58 -10.94 -30.72
C GLN A 551 -21.16 -10.15 -31.90
N PRO A 552 -20.52 -9.04 -32.32
CA PRO A 552 -20.97 -8.29 -33.48
C PRO A 552 -20.91 -9.16 -34.75
N VAL A 553 -22.05 -9.34 -35.43
CA VAL A 553 -22.10 -9.99 -36.74
C VAL A 553 -21.29 -9.15 -37.73
N LYS A 554 -20.30 -9.78 -38.40
CA LYS A 554 -19.50 -9.11 -39.44
C LYS A 554 -20.42 -8.47 -40.49
N GLY A 555 -20.46 -7.14 -40.52
CA GLY A 555 -20.99 -6.38 -41.65
C GLY A 555 -22.23 -5.51 -41.42
N ARG A 556 -22.83 -5.41 -40.21
CA ARG A 556 -24.00 -4.52 -40.00
C ARG A 556 -24.03 -3.62 -38.76
N ALA A 557 -23.00 -3.62 -37.90
CA ALA A 557 -22.93 -2.67 -36.80
C ALA A 557 -22.45 -1.29 -37.29
N ARG A 558 -23.37 -0.33 -37.42
CA ARG A 558 -23.03 1.10 -37.53
C ARG A 558 -22.21 1.50 -36.29
N THR A 559 -21.00 1.97 -36.54
CA THR A 559 -20.10 2.69 -35.62
C THR A 559 -19.78 2.01 -34.28
N ILE A 560 -18.60 1.38 -34.20
CA ILE A 560 -17.83 1.28 -32.95
C ILE A 560 -17.52 2.73 -32.54
N GLY A 561 -18.40 3.36 -31.78
CA GLY A 561 -18.20 4.73 -31.30
C GLY A 561 -16.93 4.76 -30.45
N ASN A 562 -15.93 5.54 -30.84
CA ASN A 562 -14.74 5.71 -30.02
C ASN A 562 -15.10 6.59 -28.82
N LEU A 563 -15.63 5.98 -27.76
CA LEU A 563 -16.03 6.65 -26.50
C LEU A 563 -14.88 7.43 -25.87
N LEU A 564 -13.64 7.02 -26.17
CA LEU A 564 -12.44 7.65 -25.69
C LEU A 564 -11.92 8.72 -26.65
N ALA A 565 -12.45 8.88 -27.86
CA ALA A 565 -11.97 9.86 -28.84
C ALA A 565 -11.91 11.26 -28.24
N LEU A 566 -12.99 11.70 -27.60
CA LEU A 566 -13.05 13.01 -26.98
C LEU A 566 -12.13 13.09 -25.74
N PRO A 567 -12.23 12.22 -24.72
CA PRO A 567 -11.33 12.26 -23.57
C PRO A 567 -9.84 12.15 -23.95
N THR A 568 -9.48 11.49 -25.04
CA THR A 568 -8.08 11.32 -25.47
C THR A 568 -7.55 12.45 -26.34
N THR A 569 -8.35 13.48 -26.65
CA THR A 569 -7.90 14.63 -27.47
C THR A 569 -6.81 15.44 -26.80
N CYS A 570 -7.00 15.84 -25.55
CA CYS A 570 -6.02 16.56 -24.76
C CYS A 570 -6.28 16.37 -23.26
N ARG A 571 -5.28 16.72 -22.44
CA ARG A 571 -5.35 16.56 -20.98
C ARG A 571 -6.50 17.35 -20.35
N GLN A 572 -6.79 18.55 -20.83
CA GLN A 572 -7.87 19.38 -20.30
C GLN A 572 -9.25 18.73 -20.55
N ILE A 573 -9.50 18.30 -21.79
CA ILE A 573 -10.73 17.60 -22.16
C ILE A 573 -10.84 16.27 -21.40
N TYR A 574 -9.74 15.52 -21.25
CA TYR A 574 -9.72 14.30 -20.43
C TYR A 574 -10.25 14.58 -19.02
N CYS A 575 -9.66 15.56 -18.33
CA CYS A 575 -10.01 15.90 -16.95
C CYS A 575 -11.45 16.40 -16.81
N GLU A 576 -11.95 17.18 -17.77
CA GLU A 576 -13.31 17.71 -17.74
C GLU A 576 -14.38 16.65 -18.09
N SER A 577 -14.06 15.65 -18.92
CA SER A 577 -15.07 14.80 -19.57
C SER A 577 -15.05 13.32 -19.16
N ILE A 578 -13.90 12.76 -18.73
CA ILE A 578 -13.78 11.30 -18.52
C ILE A 578 -14.74 10.77 -17.45
N TYR A 579 -15.04 11.57 -16.42
CA TYR A 579 -15.93 11.16 -15.33
C TYR A 579 -17.40 11.06 -15.79
N MET A 580 -17.79 11.81 -16.82
CA MET A 580 -19.14 11.77 -17.39
C MET A 580 -19.40 10.43 -18.07
N LEU A 581 -18.37 9.81 -18.65
CA LEU A 581 -18.47 8.49 -19.28
C LEU A 581 -18.99 7.43 -18.28
N TYR A 582 -18.58 7.51 -17.02
CA TYR A 582 -18.97 6.53 -15.99
C TYR A 582 -20.23 6.95 -15.24
N THR A 583 -20.45 8.25 -15.03
CA THR A 583 -21.57 8.75 -14.22
C THR A 583 -22.88 8.96 -14.98
N MET A 584 -22.83 9.16 -16.31
CA MET A 584 -24.00 9.62 -17.08
C MET A 584 -24.53 8.57 -18.06
N ASN A 585 -23.97 7.36 -18.06
CA ASN A 585 -24.34 6.29 -19.00
C ASN A 585 -24.83 5.04 -18.28
N THR A 586 -25.59 4.25 -19.02
CA THR A 586 -26.04 2.93 -18.59
C THR A 586 -25.07 1.86 -19.11
N PHE A 587 -24.44 1.11 -18.22
CA PHE A 587 -23.55 0.00 -18.58
C PHE A 587 -24.35 -1.29 -18.62
N GLU A 588 -24.51 -1.87 -19.81
CA GLU A 588 -25.21 -3.12 -20.00
C GLU A 588 -24.21 -4.27 -20.16
N PHE A 589 -24.47 -5.36 -19.42
CA PHE A 589 -23.70 -6.58 -19.46
C PHE A 589 -24.60 -7.73 -19.88
N SER A 590 -24.33 -8.32 -21.05
CA SER A 590 -25.11 -9.46 -21.54
C SER A 590 -24.69 -10.81 -20.94
N ASN A 591 -23.71 -10.81 -20.05
CA ASN A 591 -23.27 -11.96 -19.28
C ASN A 591 -22.64 -11.51 -17.94
N THR A 592 -22.58 -12.42 -16.98
CA THR A 592 -22.06 -12.17 -15.61
C THR A 592 -20.52 -12.04 -15.54
N TRP A 593 -19.79 -12.58 -16.52
CA TRP A 593 -18.32 -12.47 -16.57
C TRP A 593 -17.86 -11.07 -16.93
N SER A 594 -18.53 -10.41 -17.88
CA SER A 594 -18.14 -9.09 -18.39
C SER A 594 -18.07 -8.03 -17.29
N LEU A 595 -18.94 -8.10 -16.28
CA LEU A 595 -18.96 -7.17 -15.16
C LEU A 595 -17.72 -7.35 -14.26
N THR A 596 -17.42 -8.59 -13.88
CA THR A 596 -16.27 -8.91 -13.02
C THR A 596 -14.93 -8.73 -13.74
N TYR A 597 -14.88 -8.91 -15.06
CA TYR A 597 -13.70 -8.62 -15.88
C TYR A 597 -13.50 -7.13 -16.17
N LEU A 598 -14.55 -6.32 -16.21
CA LEU A 598 -14.41 -4.88 -16.43
C LEU A 598 -13.74 -4.21 -15.22
N ARG A 599 -14.08 -4.62 -14.00
CA ARG A 599 -13.57 -4.03 -12.75
C ARG A 599 -12.05 -3.82 -12.70
N PRO A 600 -11.17 -4.81 -12.97
CA PRO A 600 -9.72 -4.58 -12.94
C PRO A 600 -9.18 -3.76 -14.13
N THR A 601 -10.01 -3.45 -15.14
CA THR A 601 -9.56 -2.75 -16.35
C THR A 601 -9.75 -1.24 -16.30
N ILE A 602 -10.44 -0.72 -15.28
CA ILE A 602 -10.64 0.72 -15.06
C ILE A 602 -10.23 1.11 -13.64
N PRO A 603 -9.75 2.35 -13.41
CA PRO A 603 -9.45 2.85 -12.07
C PRO A 603 -10.62 2.66 -11.09
N PRO A 604 -10.37 2.31 -9.81
CA PRO A 604 -11.42 2.12 -8.81
C PRO A 604 -12.37 3.32 -8.69
N SER A 605 -11.84 4.55 -8.73
CA SER A 605 -12.63 5.78 -8.70
C SER A 605 -13.63 5.90 -9.86
N PHE A 606 -13.35 5.29 -11.02
CA PHE A 606 -14.28 5.27 -12.15
C PHE A 606 -15.26 4.11 -12.06
N TRP A 607 -14.82 2.97 -11.54
CA TRP A 607 -15.71 1.84 -11.23
C TRP A 607 -16.79 2.25 -10.22
N ASP A 608 -16.40 2.88 -9.12
CA ASP A 608 -17.31 3.33 -8.06
C ASP A 608 -18.14 4.54 -8.47
N ALA A 609 -17.77 5.22 -9.55
CA ALA A 609 -18.57 6.30 -10.15
C ALA A 609 -19.72 5.81 -11.03
N ILE A 610 -19.77 4.52 -11.39
CA ILE A 610 -20.83 3.96 -12.24
C ILE A 610 -22.16 4.03 -11.50
N ARG A 611 -23.14 4.72 -12.10
CA ARG A 611 -24.45 4.95 -11.48
C ARG A 611 -25.56 4.03 -11.98
N GLN A 612 -25.43 3.47 -13.19
CA GLN A 612 -26.50 2.69 -13.82
C GLN A 612 -25.95 1.42 -14.46
N VAL A 613 -26.43 0.26 -13.99
CA VAL A 613 -26.06 -1.05 -14.49
C VAL A 613 -27.29 -1.83 -14.94
N GLU A 614 -27.21 -2.42 -16.12
CA GLU A 614 -28.16 -3.41 -16.61
C GLU A 614 -27.45 -4.74 -16.80
N LEU A 615 -28.03 -5.82 -16.29
CA LEU A 615 -27.49 -7.15 -16.41
C LEU A 615 -28.52 -8.04 -17.09
N CYS A 616 -28.23 -8.51 -18.30
CA CYS A 616 -29.01 -9.53 -18.96
C CYS A 616 -28.43 -10.91 -18.64
N TRP A 617 -29.22 -11.80 -18.06
CA TRP A 617 -28.74 -13.10 -17.63
C TRP A 617 -29.78 -14.21 -17.79
N ALA A 618 -29.30 -15.42 -18.05
CA ALA A 618 -30.10 -16.64 -18.00
C ALA A 618 -29.48 -17.58 -16.96
N PHE A 619 -30.30 -18.20 -16.12
CA PHE A 619 -29.84 -19.27 -15.24
C PHE A 619 -29.92 -20.60 -16.01
N PRO A 620 -28.80 -21.22 -16.42
CA PRO A 620 -28.83 -22.46 -17.19
C PRO A 620 -29.50 -23.58 -16.39
N GLY A 621 -30.09 -24.54 -17.09
CA GLY A 621 -30.95 -25.62 -16.57
C GLY A 621 -30.40 -26.61 -15.53
N HIS A 622 -29.24 -26.36 -14.94
CA HIS A 622 -28.58 -27.22 -13.94
C HIS A 622 -28.16 -26.43 -12.69
N TRP A 623 -28.93 -25.39 -12.34
CA TRP A 623 -28.60 -24.47 -11.24
C TRP A 623 -29.07 -24.94 -9.85
N LEU A 624 -29.61 -26.15 -9.72
CA LEU A 624 -29.87 -26.79 -8.42
C LEU A 624 -28.91 -27.99 -8.22
N PRO A 625 -28.59 -28.33 -6.96
CA PRO A 625 -27.72 -29.46 -6.66
C PRO A 625 -28.19 -30.73 -7.37
N SER A 626 -27.34 -31.30 -8.22
CA SER A 626 -27.60 -32.54 -8.94
C SER A 626 -26.66 -33.63 -8.45
N LYS A 627 -27.15 -34.88 -8.44
CA LYS A 627 -26.32 -36.08 -8.20
C LYS A 627 -25.50 -36.47 -9.44
N ASP A 628 -25.71 -35.81 -10.57
CA ASP A 628 -24.95 -35.99 -11.80
C ASP A 628 -23.60 -35.24 -11.69
N PRO A 629 -22.46 -35.96 -11.66
CA PRO A 629 -21.13 -35.37 -11.43
C PRO A 629 -20.74 -34.30 -12.44
N VAL A 630 -21.20 -34.42 -13.69
CA VAL A 630 -20.90 -33.45 -14.75
C VAL A 630 -21.68 -32.17 -14.50
N LYS A 631 -22.97 -32.29 -14.16
CA LYS A 631 -23.82 -31.14 -13.84
C LYS A 631 -23.39 -30.43 -12.55
N THR A 632 -22.80 -31.16 -11.59
CA THR A 632 -22.26 -30.57 -10.35
C THR A 632 -21.12 -29.57 -10.63
N VAL A 633 -20.25 -29.84 -11.62
CA VAL A 633 -19.16 -28.92 -11.99
C VAL A 633 -19.71 -27.62 -12.58
N TYR A 634 -20.63 -27.71 -13.55
CA TYR A 634 -21.28 -26.54 -14.15
C TYR A 634 -22.13 -25.75 -13.13
N PHE A 635 -22.78 -26.44 -12.19
CA PHE A 635 -23.47 -25.83 -11.07
C PHE A 635 -22.53 -25.01 -10.18
N SER A 636 -21.40 -25.59 -9.76
CA SER A 636 -20.44 -24.93 -8.87
C SER A 636 -19.82 -23.68 -9.50
N ALA A 637 -19.38 -23.77 -10.77
CA ALA A 637 -18.78 -22.66 -11.49
C ALA A 637 -19.78 -21.53 -11.76
N GLY A 638 -21.00 -21.85 -12.24
CA GLY A 638 -22.04 -20.85 -12.51
C GLY A 638 -22.60 -20.18 -11.24
N ARG A 639 -22.68 -20.91 -10.13
CA ARG A 639 -23.11 -20.36 -8.83
C ARG A 639 -22.06 -19.42 -8.25
N GLN A 640 -20.79 -19.81 -8.26
CA GLN A 640 -19.70 -18.94 -7.80
C GLN A 640 -19.65 -17.65 -8.63
N GLN A 641 -19.79 -17.76 -9.95
CA GLN A 641 -19.86 -16.63 -10.88
C GLN A 641 -20.93 -15.61 -10.48
N TRP A 642 -22.14 -16.09 -10.20
CA TRP A 642 -23.26 -15.25 -9.82
C TRP A 642 -23.02 -14.59 -8.47
N ILE A 643 -22.50 -15.32 -7.49
CA ILE A 643 -22.17 -14.76 -6.17
C ILE A 643 -21.15 -13.63 -6.29
N GLU A 644 -20.09 -13.81 -7.07
CA GLU A 644 -19.09 -12.76 -7.30
C GLU A 644 -19.67 -11.55 -8.05
N THR A 645 -20.58 -11.78 -9.01
CA THR A 645 -21.29 -10.70 -9.70
C THR A 645 -22.17 -9.90 -8.74
N CYS A 646 -22.93 -10.57 -7.88
CA CYS A 646 -23.76 -9.93 -6.87
C CYS A 646 -22.91 -9.14 -5.87
N LYS A 647 -21.80 -9.70 -5.39
CA LYS A 647 -20.85 -8.99 -4.53
C LYS A 647 -20.26 -7.76 -5.20
N ALA A 648 -19.99 -7.82 -6.50
CA ALA A 648 -19.49 -6.67 -7.24
C ALA A 648 -20.53 -5.56 -7.28
N LEU A 649 -21.80 -5.89 -7.57
CA LEU A 649 -22.92 -4.95 -7.60
C LEU A 649 -23.22 -4.33 -6.21
N THR A 650 -23.22 -5.14 -5.14
CA THR A 650 -23.52 -4.64 -3.78
C THR A 650 -22.44 -3.72 -3.22
N ARG A 651 -21.22 -3.77 -3.78
CA ARG A 651 -20.08 -2.92 -3.38
C ARG A 651 -19.95 -1.63 -4.20
N MET A 652 -20.80 -1.40 -5.21
CA MET A 652 -20.74 -0.18 -6.01
C MET A 652 -21.37 1.00 -5.25
N GLU A 653 -20.54 1.86 -4.68
CA GLU A 653 -20.96 2.93 -3.76
C GLU A 653 -21.90 3.96 -4.39
N SER A 654 -21.65 4.33 -5.66
CA SER A 654 -22.49 5.31 -6.36
C SER A 654 -23.59 4.69 -7.23
N LEU A 655 -23.84 3.38 -7.12
CA LEU A 655 -24.86 2.72 -7.92
C LEU A 655 -26.24 3.27 -7.53
N GLN A 656 -26.95 3.84 -8.50
CA GLN A 656 -28.27 4.44 -8.31
C GLN A 656 -29.39 3.60 -8.94
N SER A 657 -29.07 2.89 -10.04
CA SER A 657 -30.03 2.05 -10.74
C SER A 657 -29.40 0.72 -11.14
N PHE A 658 -30.10 -0.36 -10.81
CA PHE A 658 -29.80 -1.71 -11.27
C PHE A 658 -31.04 -2.33 -11.90
N THR A 659 -30.87 -2.95 -13.06
CA THR A 659 -31.91 -3.78 -13.69
C THR A 659 -31.34 -5.14 -14.02
N LEU A 660 -31.96 -6.20 -13.49
CA LEU A 660 -31.70 -7.58 -13.87
C LEU A 660 -32.76 -8.03 -14.87
N GLN A 661 -32.36 -8.30 -16.10
CA GLN A 661 -33.22 -8.85 -17.14
C GLN A 661 -32.97 -10.35 -17.27
N LEU A 662 -33.99 -11.15 -16.94
CA LEU A 662 -33.94 -12.59 -17.15
C LEU A 662 -34.34 -12.91 -18.60
N SER A 663 -33.44 -13.51 -19.37
CA SER A 663 -33.70 -13.86 -20.77
C SER A 663 -34.49 -15.18 -20.89
N GLY A 664 -35.26 -15.33 -21.98
CA GLY A 664 -36.10 -16.50 -22.23
C GLY A 664 -35.38 -17.80 -22.64
N SER A 665 -34.05 -17.78 -22.75
CA SER A 665 -33.18 -18.95 -23.00
C SER A 665 -33.14 -19.86 -21.76
N TRP A 666 -34.18 -20.67 -21.64
CA TRP A 666 -34.49 -21.77 -20.73
C TRP A 666 -33.86 -21.82 -19.32
N PHE A 667 -34.76 -21.59 -18.37
CA PHE A 667 -34.72 -21.99 -16.97
C PHE A 667 -35.39 -23.38 -16.87
N CYS A 668 -34.65 -24.45 -16.51
CA CYS A 668 -35.25 -25.79 -16.29
C CYS A 668 -36.01 -25.90 -14.96
N GLU A 669 -36.10 -24.83 -14.20
CA GLU A 669 -36.65 -24.82 -12.85
C GLU A 669 -38.02 -24.13 -12.81
N PRO A 670 -38.87 -24.46 -11.82
CA PRO A 670 -40.13 -23.75 -11.60
C PRO A 670 -39.89 -22.28 -11.24
N VAL A 671 -40.71 -21.35 -11.75
CA VAL A 671 -40.55 -19.89 -11.55
C VAL A 671 -40.55 -19.48 -10.08
N GLU A 672 -41.15 -20.28 -9.22
CA GLU A 672 -41.20 -20.13 -7.76
C GLU A 672 -39.79 -20.24 -7.13
N LYS A 673 -38.79 -20.72 -7.86
CA LYS A 673 -37.38 -20.77 -7.42
C LYS A 673 -36.61 -19.47 -7.65
N ILE A 674 -37.12 -18.54 -8.46
CA ILE A 674 -36.44 -17.25 -8.74
C ILE A 674 -35.96 -16.54 -7.46
N PRO A 675 -36.77 -16.42 -6.39
CA PRO A 675 -36.33 -15.77 -5.16
C PRO A 675 -35.09 -16.40 -4.50
N VAL A 676 -34.90 -17.72 -4.63
CA VAL A 676 -33.72 -18.43 -4.10
C VAL A 676 -32.46 -18.06 -4.88
N PHE A 677 -32.57 -17.90 -6.20
CA PHE A 677 -31.45 -17.51 -7.04
C PHE A 677 -31.04 -16.05 -6.84
N LEU A 678 -31.98 -15.20 -6.46
CA LEU A 678 -31.75 -13.78 -6.20
C LEU A 678 -31.28 -13.49 -4.77
N GLU A 679 -31.21 -14.50 -3.90
CA GLU A 679 -30.75 -14.38 -2.52
C GLU A 679 -29.42 -13.63 -2.34
N PRO A 680 -28.38 -13.82 -3.20
CA PRO A 680 -27.14 -13.08 -3.07
C PRO A 680 -27.26 -11.56 -3.33
N LEU A 681 -28.39 -11.07 -3.84
CA LEU A 681 -28.68 -9.64 -4.03
C LEU A 681 -29.46 -9.03 -2.86
N ARG A 682 -29.68 -9.76 -1.77
CA ARG A 682 -30.41 -9.25 -0.59
C ARG A 682 -29.80 -7.95 -0.03
N GLU A 683 -28.48 -7.83 -0.07
CA GLU A 683 -27.78 -6.65 0.44
C GLU A 683 -27.79 -5.46 -0.54
N LEU A 684 -28.31 -5.64 -1.76
CA LEU A 684 -28.37 -4.58 -2.76
C LEU A 684 -29.54 -3.64 -2.45
N ASN A 685 -29.25 -2.57 -1.72
CA ASN A 685 -30.23 -1.57 -1.32
C ASN A 685 -30.04 -0.28 -2.13
N LEU A 686 -30.96 -0.03 -3.06
CA LEU A 686 -30.98 1.20 -3.85
C LEU A 686 -32.14 2.09 -3.38
N LYS A 687 -31.96 3.42 -3.42
CA LYS A 687 -33.00 4.38 -2.93
C LYS A 687 -34.39 4.19 -3.55
N GLN A 688 -34.48 3.63 -4.75
CA GLN A 688 -35.74 3.40 -5.48
C GLN A 688 -36.06 1.90 -5.66
N GLY A 689 -35.33 1.01 -4.97
CA GLY A 689 -35.27 -0.41 -5.29
C GLY A 689 -34.63 -0.66 -6.66
N TRP A 690 -34.24 -1.91 -6.92
CA TRP A 690 -33.76 -2.33 -8.24
C TRP A 690 -34.88 -3.04 -9.03
N LYS A 691 -34.71 -3.25 -10.34
CA LYS A 691 -35.76 -3.81 -11.20
C LYS A 691 -35.44 -5.24 -11.62
N LEU A 692 -36.40 -6.15 -11.43
CA LEU A 692 -36.37 -7.50 -12.01
C LEU A 692 -37.30 -7.55 -13.22
N GLN A 693 -36.74 -7.77 -14.41
CA GLN A 693 -37.50 -7.93 -15.65
C GLN A 693 -37.57 -9.40 -16.03
N LEU A 694 -38.79 -9.95 -16.05
CA LEU A 694 -39.09 -11.32 -16.45
C LEU A 694 -39.49 -11.39 -17.93
N PRO A 695 -39.26 -12.53 -18.62
CA PRO A 695 -39.73 -12.73 -19.98
C PRO A 695 -41.26 -12.54 -20.10
N LYS A 696 -41.71 -11.94 -21.21
CA LYS A 696 -43.14 -11.72 -21.51
C LYS A 696 -43.89 -13.00 -21.94
N GLN A 697 -43.73 -14.09 -21.19
CA GLN A 697 -44.47 -15.33 -21.41
C GLN A 697 -45.63 -15.44 -20.41
N PRO A 698 -46.78 -16.02 -20.81
CA PRO A 698 -47.96 -16.10 -19.94
C PRO A 698 -47.71 -16.74 -18.57
N TYR A 699 -46.75 -17.67 -18.47
CA TYR A 699 -46.35 -18.31 -17.22
C TYR A 699 -45.72 -17.32 -16.22
N TYR A 700 -44.71 -16.53 -16.64
CA TYR A 700 -44.07 -15.53 -15.75
C TYR A 700 -45.03 -14.41 -15.36
N VAL A 701 -45.86 -13.93 -16.29
CA VAL A 701 -46.79 -12.82 -16.05
C VAL A 701 -47.81 -13.16 -14.96
N LYS A 702 -48.28 -14.41 -14.91
CA LYS A 702 -49.23 -14.87 -13.89
C LYS A 702 -48.60 -14.93 -12.49
N GLU A 703 -47.29 -15.17 -12.41
CA GLU A 703 -46.56 -15.39 -11.15
C GLU A 703 -45.89 -14.13 -10.58
N ILE A 704 -45.94 -12.98 -11.26
CA ILE A 704 -45.32 -11.72 -10.81
C ILE A 704 -45.69 -11.39 -9.36
N ARG A 705 -46.98 -11.48 -9.00
CA ARG A 705 -47.44 -11.14 -7.64
C ARG A 705 -46.88 -12.08 -6.58
N ASN A 706 -46.73 -13.36 -6.91
CA ASN A 706 -46.21 -14.37 -5.99
C ASN A 706 -44.70 -14.20 -5.79
N ILE A 707 -43.97 -13.94 -6.88
CA ILE A 707 -42.52 -13.69 -6.85
C ILE A 707 -42.21 -12.40 -6.07
N ASP A 708 -42.93 -11.31 -6.35
CA ASP A 708 -42.78 -10.03 -5.64
C ASP A 708 -43.03 -10.22 -4.13
N GLY A 709 -44.06 -10.98 -3.77
CA GLY A 709 -44.36 -11.32 -2.37
C GLY A 709 -43.26 -12.13 -1.68
N ASP A 710 -42.67 -13.12 -2.35
CA ASP A 710 -41.59 -13.94 -1.75
C ASP A 710 -40.27 -13.17 -1.64
N LEU A 711 -39.92 -12.35 -2.64
CA LEU A 711 -38.74 -11.49 -2.60
C LEU A 711 -38.81 -10.50 -1.44
N ARG A 712 -39.96 -9.85 -1.22
CA ARG A 712 -40.17 -8.98 -0.06
C ARG A 712 -40.02 -9.71 1.26
N LYS A 713 -40.55 -10.93 1.39
CA LYS A 713 -40.40 -11.76 2.60
C LYS A 713 -38.95 -12.13 2.88
N ARG A 714 -38.12 -12.25 1.84
CA ARG A 714 -36.68 -12.51 1.94
C ARG A 714 -35.83 -11.26 2.17
N GLY A 715 -36.44 -10.06 2.20
CA GLY A 715 -35.74 -8.78 2.37
C GLY A 715 -35.02 -8.31 1.10
N ILE A 716 -35.46 -8.73 -0.08
CA ILE A 716 -34.88 -8.31 -1.37
C ILE A 716 -35.72 -7.16 -1.93
N ASP A 717 -35.16 -5.94 -1.92
CA ASP A 717 -35.86 -4.71 -2.34
C ASP A 717 -35.81 -4.49 -3.86
N CYS A 718 -36.72 -5.15 -4.58
CA CYS A 718 -36.82 -5.00 -6.02
C CYS A 718 -38.27 -4.91 -6.52
N LEU A 719 -38.44 -4.31 -7.70
CA LEU A 719 -39.70 -4.22 -8.42
C LEU A 719 -39.74 -5.24 -9.56
N VAL A 720 -40.65 -6.22 -9.46
CA VAL A 720 -40.83 -7.26 -10.49
C VAL A 720 -41.76 -6.76 -11.61
N ARG A 721 -41.31 -6.88 -12.87
CA ARG A 721 -42.09 -6.52 -14.07
C ARG A 721 -41.91 -7.58 -15.16
N ALA A 722 -42.89 -7.70 -16.05
CA ALA A 722 -42.70 -8.37 -17.34
C ALA A 722 -42.09 -7.37 -18.33
N ALA A 723 -41.08 -7.81 -19.08
CA ALA A 723 -40.41 -7.05 -20.13
C ALA A 723 -41.33 -6.69 -21.31
#